data_AF-A0A087CVN6-F1
#
_entry.id   AF-A0A087CVN6-F1
#
_cell.length_a   1.000
_cell.length_b   1.000
_cell.length_c   1.000
_cell.angle_alpha   90.00
_cell.angle_beta   90.00
_cell.angle_gamma   90.00
#
_symmetry.space_group_name_H-M   'P 1'
#
loop_
_entity.id
_entity.type
_entity.pdbx_description
1 polymer ?
#
loop_
_entity_poly.entity_id
_entity_poly.type
_entity_poly.pdbx_seq_one_letter_code
_entity_poly.pdbx_strand_id
1 'polypeptide(L)'
;MRHARIQQAKPERSFAERIVAVIVAIAMLGGMGYATTSAAMADDAEPTLEQQAGISMGLHDYNRNTINDGHALRFKNSGSQYNRYVGSGKGAYTGIVNTTLRNGYPTMAADKGSESLDYLFGGKPDIAVTSYKPTGGLLTLDNDGYYGFDAASHYASYDKASNRFTLTDKQCGGNAPCFTPFGNDTADNRYSFGMNLGADFYMPKDGKVNNRDMVFDFTGDDDVWVFIDGVLVLDLGGIHDASHGSIDFATGAITYDTTPYHGQPAGTISQAFDNAGKTWDSTPYKTHHLSFFYLERGDGGSNCKIRFNLPVKPSKAIDIEKQTLGTIEADKQFQFQLFVDGSSTPYQGKYSVYDAYTNQVESDKQTGDNGVITLTKGQFARVQSDTFTDDTKYTVRELNSSGYTVSANGSPMTQQGGGDNAYAETDSFTVGKTSHVTIVNSNVKPSNNKSIVKTNGGKGDEYTLNLTASGDSTSSTVTTVTPADIVLVMDKSGSMNKDNRDTNAQNAANALAKKLLTDKNLELPTEQQVQMAVVTFNKNATLEQGFTTSASSIESAVSRAPSGGTNWEAALEQANSLPDRSGVKKHIIFLSDGDPTYQTSSYSGCYSKRKGVRTAHPEYTTPESCRAQRYTWDENPDGSSNGVYGAGDSDPYGFNYAAALAVANKRGDAALYVVKTSTEAKKMADFAAQADAVDGKEFDGTNPANLTKAFDQIYSSITSSAKIKVFSITDTLSQWVDPVKFAGAANGADITQYVTVKNGSTTTPTSEYTATYSVDDSGKRTVTVTFNGTDGIVVEKTDVIDVSFKVKPSDAAYADYANGNNYPDTGDANTGDVSAGQRGYYSNADAKLNYCVLTEVNNVTSCEPTEAEYPHPVVQVKLGKIKITKQWKGSGEHADSVTVQLQRKAIDASTDAENVDTITLNADNQWTATVGNLLPGYTYSVVETSGDDRYDVSYEGNNTKLTKEMVWSSKADAGTLNATITNTRKTVSLSNAISVKKNLTDREWKDSDQFSFTLEAKNNAPLPASCKDQQPCTVTVNHDSTDHTKSFGDITYNAGADTYTYYVTENSGNIAALHYSQAEYQVVVAVCKKGTTNDWEAVVESVTKTKTDSGVEGAWSEDKTQPMTFTNQYISASSLPLTGRMGAERWWQLAASGIGVLALLAVVAADQWRRKKRLS
;
A
#
# COMPACT_ATOMS: atom_id res chain seq x y z
N MET A 1 -82.64 -53.86 45.69
CA MET A 1 -82.30 -55.14 45.04
C MET A 1 -81.67 -54.83 43.68
N ARG A 2 -80.50 -55.45 43.38
CA ARG A 2 -79.81 -55.69 42.08
C ARG A 2 -80.17 -54.78 40.88
N HIS A 3 -79.27 -54.17 40.10
CA HIS A 3 -77.81 -54.03 40.02
C HIS A 3 -77.54 -52.91 38.99
N ALA A 4 -76.28 -52.43 38.93
CA ALA A 4 -75.67 -51.50 37.96
C ALA A 4 -75.93 -49.98 38.17
N ARG A 5 -74.89 -49.32 38.70
CA ARG A 5 -74.79 -47.88 38.97
C ARG A 5 -74.43 -47.10 37.71
N ILE A 6 -75.25 -46.12 37.38
CA ILE A 6 -74.93 -45.00 36.47
C ILE A 6 -74.28 -43.91 37.34
N GLN A 7 -73.06 -43.48 37.03
CA GLN A 7 -72.42 -42.33 37.68
C GLN A 7 -72.41 -41.12 36.75
N GLN A 8 -72.90 -40.02 37.33
CA GLN A 8 -73.05 -38.68 36.78
C GLN A 8 -71.69 -38.01 36.51
N ALA A 9 -71.61 -37.28 35.40
CA ALA A 9 -70.62 -36.24 35.17
C ALA A 9 -71.24 -34.85 35.44
N LYS A 10 -70.47 -33.98 36.10
CA LYS A 10 -70.73 -32.53 36.30
C LYS A 10 -69.37 -31.79 36.29
N PRO A 11 -69.33 -30.47 36.05
CA PRO A 11 -68.51 -29.90 34.97
C PRO A 11 -67.48 -28.84 35.39
N GLU A 12 -66.62 -28.49 34.41
CA GLU A 12 -65.87 -27.25 34.16
C GLU A 12 -65.01 -26.59 35.26
N ARG A 13 -63.69 -26.46 34.96
CA ARG A 13 -62.96 -25.16 34.93
C ARG A 13 -61.55 -25.29 34.33
N SER A 14 -61.30 -24.44 33.32
CA SER A 14 -60.06 -23.71 32.97
C SER A 14 -58.76 -24.48 32.67
N PHE A 15 -58.40 -24.52 31.39
CA PHE A 15 -57.19 -25.07 30.78
C PHE A 15 -56.11 -23.97 30.58
N ALA A 16 -55.73 -23.26 31.65
CA ALA A 16 -54.75 -22.16 31.58
C ALA A 16 -53.53 -22.29 32.52
N GLU A 17 -53.38 -23.39 33.28
CA GLU A 17 -52.28 -23.53 34.27
C GLU A 17 -51.42 -24.80 34.10
N ARG A 18 -51.22 -25.29 32.86
CA ARG A 18 -50.30 -26.41 32.59
C ARG A 18 -49.32 -26.19 31.43
N ILE A 19 -48.91 -24.93 31.21
CA ILE A 19 -47.82 -24.58 30.26
C ILE A 19 -46.70 -23.87 31.03
N VAL A 20 -46.01 -24.57 31.94
CA VAL A 20 -44.65 -24.23 32.41
C VAL A 20 -44.05 -25.53 32.99
N ALA A 21 -43.45 -26.40 32.17
CA ALA A 21 -42.54 -27.49 32.64
C ALA A 21 -41.92 -28.39 31.54
N VAL A 22 -42.15 -28.20 30.24
CA VAL A 22 -41.50 -29.04 29.19
C VAL A 22 -40.92 -28.19 28.06
N ILE A 23 -40.21 -27.14 28.44
CA ILE A 23 -39.25 -26.43 27.59
C ILE A 23 -37.90 -26.72 28.25
N VAL A 24 -37.11 -27.66 27.69
CA VAL A 24 -35.64 -27.87 27.89
C VAL A 24 -35.11 -29.21 27.30
N ALA A 25 -35.93 -30.13 26.75
CA ALA A 25 -35.41 -31.46 26.34
C ALA A 25 -35.67 -31.93 24.89
N ILE A 26 -35.88 -31.04 23.91
CA ILE A 26 -35.86 -31.41 22.48
C ILE A 26 -35.09 -30.35 21.68
N ALA A 27 -33.80 -30.25 21.97
CA ALA A 27 -32.82 -29.54 21.16
C ALA A 27 -31.55 -30.40 21.17
N MET A 28 -31.62 -31.56 20.50
CA MET A 28 -30.48 -32.40 20.11
C MET A 28 -31.04 -33.58 19.32
N LEU A 29 -30.61 -33.70 18.06
CA LEU A 29 -30.89 -34.69 17.01
C LEU A 29 -31.84 -34.19 15.92
N GLY A 30 -31.25 -34.06 14.73
CA GLY A 30 -31.82 -33.39 13.57
C GLY A 30 -32.88 -34.18 12.80
N GLY A 31 -33.37 -33.50 11.77
CA GLY A 31 -34.26 -34.06 10.75
C GLY A 31 -35.72 -33.72 10.98
N MET A 32 -36.25 -32.86 10.10
CA MET A 32 -37.67 -32.57 9.85
C MET A 32 -38.44 -31.76 10.91
N GLY A 33 -38.92 -30.60 10.50
CA GLY A 33 -39.85 -29.77 11.26
C GLY A 33 -40.58 -28.77 10.36
N TYR A 34 -41.58 -29.25 9.63
CA TYR A 34 -42.66 -28.43 9.07
C TYR A 34 -43.58 -27.94 10.20
N ALA A 35 -44.15 -26.75 9.98
CA ALA A 35 -45.37 -26.16 10.55
C ALA A 35 -45.37 -25.71 12.03
N THR A 36 -45.68 -24.43 12.25
CA THR A 36 -46.98 -24.02 12.83
C THR A 36 -47.38 -22.62 12.36
N THR A 37 -48.70 -22.41 12.28
CA THR A 37 -49.43 -21.63 11.28
C THR A 37 -49.80 -20.20 11.67
N SER A 38 -50.04 -19.40 10.62
CA SER A 38 -50.61 -18.05 10.64
C SER A 38 -52.14 -18.09 10.78
N ALA A 39 -52.69 -17.28 11.68
CA ALA A 39 -54.13 -17.02 11.76
C ALA A 39 -54.47 -15.72 11.00
N ALA A 40 -54.61 -15.82 9.67
CA ALA A 40 -55.49 -15.00 8.84
C ALA A 40 -55.36 -15.40 7.36
N MET A 41 -55.75 -16.63 7.02
CA MET A 41 -56.40 -17.01 5.77
C MET A 41 -57.15 -18.32 6.07
N ALA A 42 -58.44 -18.35 5.77
CA ALA A 42 -59.27 -19.53 5.95
C ALA A 42 -59.07 -20.46 4.73
N ASP A 43 -58.92 -21.76 5.04
CA ASP A 43 -58.76 -22.94 4.19
C ASP A 43 -57.46 -23.11 3.35
N ASP A 44 -56.69 -24.10 3.82
CA ASP A 44 -55.95 -25.16 3.11
C ASP A 44 -54.60 -24.90 2.40
N ALA A 45 -53.59 -25.64 2.92
CA ALA A 45 -52.29 -26.01 2.35
C ALA A 45 -51.13 -24.96 2.34
N GLU A 46 -49.95 -25.41 2.77
CA GLU A 46 -48.66 -24.74 2.52
C GLU A 46 -48.51 -24.46 1.00
N PRO A 47 -48.09 -23.25 0.59
CA PRO A 47 -47.93 -22.91 -0.83
C PRO A 47 -46.90 -23.83 -1.48
N THR A 48 -47.17 -24.23 -2.72
CA THR A 48 -46.28 -25.11 -3.48
C THR A 48 -44.97 -24.42 -3.86
N LEU A 49 -43.96 -25.20 -4.28
CA LEU A 49 -42.70 -24.68 -4.82
C LEU A 49 -42.96 -23.65 -5.92
N GLU A 50 -43.83 -23.97 -6.88
CA GLU A 50 -44.14 -23.10 -8.00
C GLU A 50 -44.81 -21.79 -7.55
N GLN A 51 -45.74 -21.85 -6.59
CA GLN A 51 -46.38 -20.64 -6.04
C GLN A 51 -45.38 -19.75 -5.28
N GLN A 52 -44.51 -20.35 -4.47
CA GLN A 52 -43.45 -19.63 -3.75
C GLN A 52 -42.42 -19.00 -4.70
N ALA A 53 -42.21 -19.62 -5.87
CA ALA A 53 -41.28 -19.17 -6.89
C ALA A 53 -41.89 -18.15 -7.87
N GLY A 54 -43.22 -17.95 -7.87
CA GLY A 54 -43.90 -17.08 -8.83
C GLY A 54 -44.19 -17.72 -10.18
N ILE A 55 -44.14 -19.04 -10.26
CA ILE A 55 -44.40 -19.80 -11.48
C ILE A 55 -45.91 -20.05 -11.57
N SER A 56 -46.51 -19.55 -12.65
CA SER A 56 -47.91 -19.79 -12.99
C SER A 56 -48.04 -20.96 -13.96
N MET A 57 -49.09 -21.77 -13.80
CA MET A 57 -49.36 -22.91 -14.67
C MET A 57 -50.82 -22.93 -15.13
N GLY A 58 -51.02 -23.30 -16.40
CA GLY A 58 -52.31 -23.66 -16.97
C GLY A 58 -52.24 -25.07 -17.57
N LEU A 59 -53.34 -25.81 -17.44
CA LEU A 59 -53.46 -27.17 -17.94
C LEU A 59 -54.81 -27.34 -18.62
N HIS A 60 -54.84 -27.90 -19.82
CA HIS A 60 -56.01 -27.86 -20.70
C HIS A 60 -56.30 -29.25 -21.27
N ASP A 61 -57.50 -29.75 -21.02
CA ASP A 61 -58.00 -31.05 -21.49
C ASP A 61 -58.86 -30.84 -22.74
N TYR A 62 -58.56 -31.53 -23.84
CA TYR A 62 -59.20 -31.28 -25.13
C TYR A 62 -60.07 -32.46 -25.59
N ASN A 63 -61.31 -32.15 -25.96
CA ASN A 63 -62.13 -33.09 -26.71
C ASN A 63 -61.64 -33.15 -28.15
N ARG A 64 -60.77 -34.14 -28.42
CA ARG A 64 -60.12 -34.35 -29.71
C ARG A 64 -61.05 -34.53 -30.92
N ASN A 65 -62.34 -34.81 -30.70
CA ASN A 65 -63.30 -34.99 -31.79
C ASN A 65 -63.90 -33.65 -32.25
N THR A 66 -63.97 -32.67 -31.36
CA THR A 66 -64.59 -31.37 -31.62
C THR A 66 -63.57 -30.22 -31.65
N ILE A 67 -62.39 -30.37 -31.05
CA ILE A 67 -61.35 -29.31 -30.98
C ILE A 67 -60.86 -28.84 -32.36
N ASN A 68 -61.05 -29.66 -33.39
CA ASN A 68 -60.67 -29.33 -34.74
C ASN A 68 -61.71 -28.43 -35.46
N ASP A 69 -62.94 -28.32 -34.96
CA ASP A 69 -64.04 -27.70 -35.70
C ASP A 69 -63.83 -26.19 -35.89
N GLY A 70 -63.60 -25.78 -37.14
CA GLY A 70 -63.39 -24.37 -37.50
C GLY A 70 -61.96 -23.83 -37.38
N HIS A 71 -60.99 -24.64 -36.91
CA HIS A 71 -59.62 -24.18 -36.61
C HIS A 71 -58.57 -24.57 -37.65
N ALA A 72 -57.49 -23.81 -37.80
CA ALA A 72 -56.42 -24.12 -38.77
C ALA A 72 -55.39 -25.13 -38.23
N LEU A 73 -55.02 -24.98 -36.95
CA LEU A 73 -54.20 -25.96 -36.23
C LEU A 73 -55.09 -27.18 -35.90
N ARG A 74 -54.63 -28.38 -36.23
CA ARG A 74 -55.44 -29.60 -36.08
C ARG A 74 -54.75 -30.61 -35.17
N PHE A 75 -55.53 -31.25 -34.31
CA PHE A 75 -55.16 -32.43 -33.57
C PHE A 75 -55.26 -33.66 -34.48
N LYS A 76 -54.38 -34.63 -34.22
CA LYS A 76 -54.09 -35.83 -35.02
C LYS A 76 -53.41 -35.50 -36.34
N ASN A 77 -52.73 -36.49 -36.90
CA ASN A 77 -52.06 -36.43 -38.19
C ASN A 77 -53.07 -36.20 -39.35
N SER A 78 -53.45 -34.93 -39.59
CA SER A 78 -54.57 -34.55 -40.46
C SER A 78 -54.43 -33.12 -41.00
N GLY A 79 -54.83 -32.87 -42.25
CA GLY A 79 -54.80 -31.51 -42.82
C GLY A 79 -53.44 -31.13 -43.43
N SER A 80 -53.01 -29.88 -43.21
CA SER A 80 -51.77 -29.27 -43.75
C SER A 80 -50.49 -29.96 -43.24
N GLN A 81 -49.33 -29.67 -43.86
CA GLN A 81 -48.06 -30.33 -43.52
C GLN A 81 -47.63 -30.14 -42.06
N TYR A 82 -47.88 -28.97 -41.46
CA TYR A 82 -47.61 -28.68 -40.04
C TYR A 82 -48.57 -29.36 -39.05
N ASN A 83 -49.62 -30.04 -39.55
CA ASN A 83 -50.54 -30.86 -38.79
C ASN A 83 -50.30 -32.37 -39.06
N ARG A 84 -49.16 -32.73 -39.67
CA ARG A 84 -48.80 -34.11 -39.95
C ARG A 84 -47.48 -34.44 -39.29
N TYR A 85 -47.34 -35.70 -38.89
CA TYR A 85 -46.08 -36.23 -38.38
C TYR A 85 -44.99 -36.11 -39.44
N VAL A 86 -43.88 -35.46 -39.08
CA VAL A 86 -42.77 -35.15 -40.01
C VAL A 86 -41.92 -36.38 -40.39
N GLY A 87 -42.05 -37.46 -39.65
CA GLY A 87 -41.32 -38.71 -39.86
C GLY A 87 -40.18 -38.92 -38.86
N SER A 88 -39.80 -40.17 -38.63
CA SER A 88 -38.82 -40.50 -37.60
C SER A 88 -37.42 -39.97 -37.92
N GLY A 89 -36.76 -39.45 -36.89
CA GLY A 89 -35.43 -38.81 -37.00
C GLY A 89 -35.42 -37.49 -37.78
N LYS A 90 -36.59 -36.88 -38.02
CA LYS A 90 -36.72 -35.51 -38.54
C LYS A 90 -36.99 -34.56 -37.37
N GLY A 91 -36.36 -33.38 -37.39
CA GLY A 91 -36.59 -32.35 -36.38
C GLY A 91 -37.91 -31.59 -36.58
N ALA A 92 -38.14 -30.58 -35.75
CA ALA A 92 -39.38 -29.83 -35.67
C ALA A 92 -39.84 -29.15 -36.97
N TYR A 93 -41.16 -28.91 -37.08
CA TYR A 93 -41.77 -28.04 -38.09
C TYR A 93 -41.94 -26.63 -37.51
N THR A 94 -40.91 -25.81 -37.66
CA THR A 94 -40.90 -24.44 -37.11
C THR A 94 -41.67 -23.44 -37.98
N GLY A 95 -42.02 -22.31 -37.40
CA GLY A 95 -42.75 -21.21 -38.05
C GLY A 95 -44.26 -21.40 -38.11
N ILE A 96 -44.84 -22.24 -37.24
CA ILE A 96 -46.30 -22.41 -37.13
C ILE A 96 -46.95 -21.17 -36.53
N VAL A 97 -46.31 -20.58 -35.51
CA VAL A 97 -46.77 -19.39 -34.80
C VAL A 97 -45.98 -18.15 -35.23
N ASN A 98 -46.53 -16.98 -34.95
CA ASN A 98 -45.90 -15.70 -35.19
C ASN A 98 -44.75 -15.46 -34.20
N THR A 99 -43.80 -14.58 -34.55
CA THR A 99 -42.62 -14.28 -33.73
C THR A 99 -42.94 -13.46 -32.48
N THR A 100 -44.19 -13.01 -32.31
CA THR A 100 -44.65 -12.26 -31.13
C THR A 100 -45.99 -12.76 -30.61
N LEU A 101 -46.18 -12.69 -29.28
CA LEU A 101 -47.47 -12.92 -28.63
C LEU A 101 -48.46 -11.80 -28.91
N ARG A 102 -49.75 -12.15 -28.98
CA ARG A 102 -50.86 -11.19 -29.00
C ARG A 102 -51.76 -11.44 -27.81
N ASN A 103 -51.92 -10.41 -26.96
CA ASN A 103 -52.69 -10.51 -25.71
C ASN A 103 -52.23 -11.66 -24.78
N GLY A 104 -50.92 -11.96 -24.78
CA GLY A 104 -50.33 -13.02 -23.97
C GLY A 104 -50.42 -14.44 -24.55
N TYR A 105 -50.99 -14.63 -25.75
CA TYR A 105 -51.15 -15.95 -26.36
C TYR A 105 -50.50 -16.04 -27.75
N PRO A 106 -50.04 -17.24 -28.17
CA PRO A 106 -49.53 -17.45 -29.51
C PRO A 106 -50.62 -17.22 -30.56
N THR A 107 -50.20 -16.82 -31.76
CA THR A 107 -51.06 -16.71 -32.94
C THR A 107 -50.42 -17.46 -34.09
N MET A 108 -51.21 -18.14 -34.92
CA MET A 108 -50.74 -18.76 -36.14
C MET A 108 -50.01 -17.74 -37.02
N ALA A 109 -48.97 -18.17 -37.73
CA ALA A 109 -48.23 -17.33 -38.66
C ALA A 109 -49.16 -16.75 -39.76
N ALA A 110 -48.76 -15.62 -40.36
CA ALA A 110 -49.59 -14.88 -41.31
C ALA A 110 -50.01 -15.74 -42.52
N ASP A 111 -49.11 -16.58 -43.01
CA ASP A 111 -49.32 -17.53 -44.10
C ASP A 111 -50.18 -18.75 -43.71
N LYS A 112 -50.52 -18.89 -42.42
CA LYS A 112 -51.28 -20.02 -41.84
C LYS A 112 -52.61 -19.58 -41.23
N GLY A 113 -53.08 -18.38 -41.55
CA GLY A 113 -54.43 -17.89 -41.22
C GLY A 113 -54.52 -16.92 -40.05
N SER A 114 -53.40 -16.60 -39.37
CA SER A 114 -53.35 -15.58 -38.29
C SER A 114 -54.31 -15.79 -37.09
N GLU A 115 -54.87 -17.00 -36.95
CA GLU A 115 -55.78 -17.34 -35.87
C GLU A 115 -55.07 -17.27 -34.51
N SER A 116 -55.77 -16.74 -33.49
CA SER A 116 -55.25 -16.77 -32.12
C SER A 116 -55.40 -18.16 -31.52
N LEU A 117 -54.38 -18.63 -30.81
CA LEU A 117 -54.40 -19.90 -30.09
C LEU A 117 -54.84 -19.73 -28.62
N ASP A 118 -55.41 -18.57 -28.27
CA ASP A 118 -55.93 -18.29 -26.93
C ASP A 118 -57.00 -19.30 -26.46
N TYR A 119 -57.77 -19.87 -27.39
CA TYR A 119 -58.76 -20.91 -27.11
C TYR A 119 -58.13 -22.22 -26.58
N LEU A 120 -56.89 -22.53 -26.96
CA LEU A 120 -56.18 -23.72 -26.49
C LEU A 120 -55.65 -23.55 -25.06
N PHE A 121 -55.21 -22.34 -24.72
CA PHE A 121 -54.51 -22.08 -23.45
C PHE A 121 -55.35 -21.24 -22.46
N GLY A 122 -56.68 -21.28 -22.58
CA GLY A 122 -57.59 -20.68 -21.61
C GLY A 122 -57.75 -19.17 -21.67
N GLY A 123 -57.27 -18.50 -22.72
CA GLY A 123 -57.50 -17.08 -22.98
C GLY A 123 -58.90 -16.77 -23.53
N LYS A 124 -59.51 -17.72 -24.25
CA LYS A 124 -60.90 -17.63 -24.72
C LYS A 124 -61.66 -18.93 -24.44
N PRO A 125 -62.90 -18.90 -23.92
CA PRO A 125 -63.68 -20.11 -23.71
C PRO A 125 -63.99 -20.84 -25.02
N ASP A 126 -63.84 -22.16 -25.02
CA ASP A 126 -64.24 -23.06 -26.10
C ASP A 126 -64.92 -24.29 -25.51
N ILE A 127 -65.96 -24.80 -26.19
CA ILE A 127 -66.73 -25.97 -25.71
C ILE A 127 -65.92 -27.28 -25.76
N ALA A 128 -64.88 -27.33 -26.58
CA ALA A 128 -64.00 -28.48 -26.73
C ALA A 128 -62.84 -28.48 -25.73
N VAL A 129 -62.70 -27.43 -24.90
CA VAL A 129 -61.56 -27.24 -23.98
C VAL A 129 -62.04 -27.14 -22.55
N THR A 130 -61.51 -27.99 -21.68
CA THR A 130 -61.67 -27.85 -20.22
C THR A 130 -60.36 -27.38 -19.61
N SER A 131 -60.33 -26.14 -19.13
CA SER A 131 -59.13 -25.50 -18.58
C SER A 131 -59.08 -25.62 -17.06
N TYR A 132 -57.88 -25.92 -16.55
CA TYR A 132 -57.54 -26.01 -15.14
C TYR A 132 -56.38 -25.06 -14.83
N LYS A 133 -56.28 -24.63 -13.58
CA LYS A 133 -55.16 -23.81 -13.07
C LYS A 133 -54.46 -24.57 -11.95
N PRO A 134 -53.50 -25.45 -12.29
CA PRO A 134 -52.73 -26.17 -11.28
C PRO A 134 -52.05 -25.19 -10.31
N THR A 135 -52.11 -25.49 -9.02
CA THR A 135 -51.41 -24.73 -7.98
C THR A 135 -49.96 -25.17 -7.82
N GLY A 136 -49.51 -26.25 -8.49
CA GLY A 136 -48.11 -26.70 -8.50
C GLY A 136 -47.96 -28.22 -8.30
N GLY A 137 -46.75 -28.66 -7.98
CA GLY A 137 -46.37 -30.06 -7.75
C GLY A 137 -45.83 -30.79 -8.99
N LEU A 138 -45.60 -30.10 -10.11
CA LEU A 138 -44.98 -30.69 -11.29
C LEU A 138 -43.46 -30.59 -11.23
N LEU A 139 -42.95 -29.45 -10.77
CA LEU A 139 -41.52 -29.15 -10.74
C LEU A 139 -40.91 -29.55 -9.39
N THR A 140 -39.67 -30.03 -9.44
CA THR A 140 -38.79 -30.18 -8.28
C THR A 140 -37.64 -29.18 -8.40
N LEU A 141 -37.17 -28.64 -7.28
CA LEU A 141 -35.96 -27.82 -7.21
C LEU A 141 -34.80 -28.69 -6.74
N ASP A 142 -33.73 -28.81 -7.54
CA ASP A 142 -32.54 -29.54 -7.16
C ASP A 142 -31.55 -28.68 -6.33
N ASN A 143 -30.51 -29.32 -5.79
CA ASN A 143 -29.49 -28.63 -4.97
C ASN A 143 -28.65 -27.62 -5.77
N ASP A 144 -28.70 -27.69 -7.10
CA ASP A 144 -28.01 -26.79 -8.02
C ASP A 144 -28.89 -25.60 -8.44
N GLY A 145 -30.12 -25.51 -7.91
CA GLY A 145 -31.05 -24.41 -8.18
C GLY A 145 -31.86 -24.58 -9.46
N TYR A 146 -31.90 -25.77 -10.07
CA TYR A 146 -32.74 -26.02 -11.24
C TYR A 146 -34.14 -26.49 -10.84
N TYR A 147 -35.14 -25.82 -11.39
CA TYR A 147 -36.50 -26.31 -11.47
C TYR A 147 -36.57 -27.33 -12.60
N GLY A 148 -37.18 -28.49 -12.37
CA GLY A 148 -37.37 -29.43 -13.46
C GLY A 148 -38.35 -30.56 -13.21
N PHE A 149 -38.69 -31.22 -14.31
CA PHE A 149 -39.49 -32.44 -14.39
C PHE A 149 -38.95 -33.29 -15.54
N ASP A 150 -38.87 -34.62 -15.36
CA ASP A 150 -38.41 -35.55 -16.38
C ASP A 150 -39.34 -36.77 -16.48
N ALA A 151 -40.17 -36.80 -17.53
CA ALA A 151 -41.09 -37.88 -17.81
C ALA A 151 -40.41 -39.25 -18.09
N ALA A 152 -39.10 -39.31 -18.32
CA ALA A 152 -38.39 -40.58 -18.46
C ALA A 152 -38.26 -41.34 -17.13
N SER A 153 -38.31 -40.61 -16.00
CA SER A 153 -38.06 -41.14 -14.65
C SER A 153 -39.21 -40.92 -13.66
N HIS A 154 -40.12 -39.99 -13.95
CA HIS A 154 -41.27 -39.69 -13.10
C HIS A 154 -42.57 -39.66 -13.89
N TYR A 155 -43.60 -40.32 -13.35
CA TYR A 155 -44.98 -40.21 -13.79
C TYR A 155 -45.64 -39.00 -13.15
N ALA A 156 -46.25 -38.11 -13.96
CA ALA A 156 -47.03 -36.98 -13.47
C ALA A 156 -48.53 -37.16 -13.79
N SER A 157 -49.36 -36.99 -12.77
CA SER A 157 -50.83 -36.97 -12.90
C SER A 157 -51.41 -35.75 -12.20
N TYR A 158 -52.47 -35.18 -12.76
CA TYR A 158 -53.15 -34.02 -12.20
C TYR A 158 -54.37 -34.45 -11.37
N ASP A 159 -54.37 -34.07 -10.09
CA ASP A 159 -55.48 -34.28 -9.19
C ASP A 159 -56.41 -33.07 -9.19
N LYS A 160 -57.62 -33.27 -9.71
CA LYS A 160 -58.66 -32.25 -9.83
C LYS A 160 -59.23 -31.80 -8.48
N ALA A 161 -59.09 -32.60 -7.41
CA ALA A 161 -59.60 -32.24 -6.09
C ALA A 161 -58.64 -31.28 -5.37
N SER A 162 -57.34 -31.57 -5.43
CA SER A 162 -56.30 -30.73 -4.81
C SER A 162 -55.78 -29.62 -5.72
N ASN A 163 -56.14 -29.63 -7.01
CA ASN A 163 -55.59 -28.78 -8.07
C ASN A 163 -54.07 -28.91 -8.22
N ARG A 164 -53.48 -30.06 -7.88
CA ARG A 164 -52.01 -30.27 -7.87
C ARG A 164 -51.60 -31.44 -8.73
N PHE A 165 -50.36 -31.41 -9.20
CA PHE A 165 -49.71 -32.58 -9.75
C PHE A 165 -49.23 -33.51 -8.62
N THR A 166 -49.30 -34.81 -8.88
CA THR A 166 -48.66 -35.86 -8.09
C THR A 166 -47.60 -36.53 -8.94
N LEU A 167 -46.37 -36.54 -8.44
CA LEU A 167 -45.23 -37.22 -9.06
C LEU A 167 -45.04 -38.60 -8.42
N THR A 168 -44.73 -39.61 -9.23
CA THR A 168 -44.38 -40.95 -8.75
C THR A 168 -43.24 -41.52 -9.58
N ASP A 169 -42.21 -42.03 -8.92
CA ASP A 169 -41.04 -42.63 -9.57
C ASP A 169 -41.46 -43.81 -10.44
N LYS A 170 -41.18 -43.69 -11.75
CA LYS A 170 -41.53 -44.70 -12.74
C LYS A 170 -40.65 -44.53 -13.97
N GLN A 171 -39.99 -45.61 -14.40
CA GLN A 171 -39.29 -45.61 -15.67
C GLN A 171 -40.28 -45.76 -16.83
N CYS A 172 -40.12 -44.92 -17.84
CA CYS A 172 -41.10 -44.77 -18.91
C CYS A 172 -40.43 -44.83 -20.28
N GLY A 173 -41.17 -45.31 -21.28
CA GLY A 173 -40.65 -45.42 -22.64
C GLY A 173 -41.72 -45.84 -23.66
N GLY A 174 -41.50 -45.47 -24.92
CA GLY A 174 -42.27 -45.90 -26.10
C GLY A 174 -43.79 -45.78 -25.95
N ASN A 175 -44.45 -46.89 -25.59
CA ASN A 175 -45.91 -47.03 -25.55
C ASN A 175 -46.56 -46.72 -24.18
N ALA A 176 -45.77 -46.36 -23.17
CA ALA A 176 -46.26 -46.01 -21.82
C ALA A 176 -45.78 -44.60 -21.44
N PRO A 177 -46.38 -43.54 -22.01
CA PRO A 177 -46.01 -42.16 -21.71
C PRO A 177 -46.25 -41.83 -20.24
N CYS A 178 -45.39 -41.01 -19.67
CA CYS A 178 -45.43 -40.67 -18.25
C CYS A 178 -45.75 -39.22 -17.93
N PHE A 179 -45.91 -38.41 -18.96
CA PHE A 179 -46.62 -37.17 -18.86
C PHE A 179 -48.05 -37.35 -19.41
N THR A 180 -48.96 -37.88 -18.59
CA THR A 180 -50.37 -38.06 -18.98
C THR A 180 -51.27 -37.51 -17.88
N PRO A 181 -51.38 -36.17 -17.79
CA PRO A 181 -51.97 -35.49 -16.64
C PRO A 181 -53.41 -35.93 -16.35
N PHE A 182 -54.17 -36.31 -17.37
CA PHE A 182 -55.58 -36.71 -17.25
C PHE A 182 -55.83 -38.22 -17.24
N GLY A 183 -54.76 -39.02 -17.24
CA GLY A 183 -54.83 -40.48 -17.17
C GLY A 183 -54.30 -41.19 -18.42
N ASN A 184 -54.07 -42.50 -18.29
CA ASN A 184 -53.43 -43.34 -19.31
C ASN A 184 -54.37 -44.45 -19.86
N ASP A 185 -55.67 -44.34 -19.61
CA ASP A 185 -56.69 -45.33 -19.93
C ASP A 185 -57.21 -45.23 -21.37
N THR A 186 -57.39 -44.01 -21.89
CA THR A 186 -57.86 -43.75 -23.26
C THR A 186 -56.81 -43.00 -24.07
N ALA A 187 -56.94 -43.00 -25.40
CA ALA A 187 -56.07 -42.18 -26.27
C ALA A 187 -56.33 -40.67 -26.07
N ASP A 188 -57.56 -40.31 -25.71
CA ASP A 188 -57.98 -38.93 -25.47
C ASP A 188 -57.27 -38.38 -24.23
N ASN A 189 -57.24 -39.15 -23.14
CA ASN A 189 -56.55 -38.75 -21.91
C ASN A 189 -55.01 -38.74 -22.04
N ARG A 190 -54.46 -39.48 -23.02
CA ARG A 190 -53.01 -39.62 -23.24
C ARG A 190 -52.38 -38.55 -24.13
N TYR A 191 -53.08 -38.09 -25.17
CA TYR A 191 -52.45 -37.39 -26.30
C TYR A 191 -53.26 -36.16 -26.76
N SER A 192 -54.12 -35.61 -25.90
CA SER A 192 -54.97 -34.46 -26.27
C SER A 192 -55.08 -33.50 -25.10
N PHE A 193 -53.96 -32.85 -24.80
CA PHE A 193 -53.89 -31.83 -23.76
C PHE A 193 -52.89 -30.73 -24.10
N GLY A 194 -52.97 -29.63 -23.37
CA GLY A 194 -52.00 -28.54 -23.43
C GLY A 194 -51.59 -28.07 -22.06
N MET A 195 -50.39 -27.49 -21.98
CA MET A 195 -49.85 -26.88 -20.80
C MET A 195 -49.25 -25.53 -21.16
N ASN A 196 -49.42 -24.54 -20.30
CA ASN A 196 -48.64 -23.32 -20.35
C ASN A 196 -48.04 -23.00 -18.99
N LEU A 197 -46.86 -22.41 -19.00
CA LEU A 197 -46.13 -21.97 -17.81
C LEU A 197 -45.69 -20.52 -18.02
N GLY A 198 -45.82 -19.70 -16.99
CA GLY A 198 -45.37 -18.31 -17.01
C GLY A 198 -44.59 -17.96 -15.76
N ALA A 199 -43.46 -17.27 -15.90
CA ALA A 199 -42.64 -16.82 -14.78
C ALA A 199 -41.92 -15.51 -15.10
N ASP A 200 -41.90 -14.58 -14.14
CA ASP A 200 -41.00 -13.43 -14.17
C ASP A 200 -39.65 -13.85 -13.61
N PHE A 201 -38.56 -13.43 -14.25
CA PHE A 201 -37.19 -13.67 -13.78
C PHE A 201 -36.35 -12.42 -14.00
N TYR A 202 -35.25 -12.26 -13.27
CA TYR A 202 -34.29 -11.21 -13.57
C TYR A 202 -33.08 -11.77 -14.31
N MET A 203 -32.48 -10.97 -15.20
CA MET A 203 -31.24 -11.32 -15.89
C MET A 203 -30.06 -11.27 -14.90
N PRO A 204 -29.40 -12.36 -14.51
CA PRO A 204 -28.22 -12.25 -13.65
C PRO A 204 -27.08 -11.53 -14.38
N LYS A 205 -26.07 -11.08 -13.64
CA LYS A 205 -24.82 -10.60 -14.24
C LYS A 205 -24.24 -11.70 -15.16
N ASP A 206 -23.87 -11.30 -16.36
CA ASP A 206 -23.33 -12.15 -17.42
C ASP A 206 -24.22 -13.34 -17.80
N GLY A 207 -25.52 -13.28 -17.47
CA GLY A 207 -26.47 -14.38 -17.67
C GLY A 207 -26.13 -15.62 -16.84
N LYS A 208 -25.45 -15.50 -15.69
CA LYS A 208 -25.06 -16.63 -14.84
C LYS A 208 -25.72 -16.62 -13.46
N VAL A 209 -26.33 -17.74 -13.06
CA VAL A 209 -26.79 -17.98 -11.69
C VAL A 209 -25.77 -18.88 -11.00
N ASN A 210 -25.25 -18.49 -9.83
CA ASN A 210 -24.20 -19.25 -9.12
C ASN A 210 -22.94 -19.53 -9.93
N ASN A 211 -22.55 -18.58 -10.79
CA ASN A 211 -21.43 -18.75 -11.72
C ASN A 211 -21.61 -19.92 -12.71
N ARG A 212 -22.85 -20.34 -12.94
CA ARG A 212 -23.26 -21.28 -13.98
C ARG A 212 -24.15 -20.56 -14.97
N ASP A 213 -24.10 -20.94 -16.24
CA ASP A 213 -24.95 -20.36 -17.25
C ASP A 213 -26.43 -20.50 -16.86
N MET A 214 -27.16 -19.40 -16.95
CA MET A 214 -28.60 -19.41 -16.83
C MET A 214 -29.15 -20.04 -18.09
N VAL A 215 -29.82 -21.18 -17.94
CA VAL A 215 -30.26 -22.03 -19.06
C VAL A 215 -31.71 -22.42 -18.87
N PHE A 216 -32.44 -22.43 -19.98
CA PHE A 216 -33.72 -23.10 -20.12
C PHE A 216 -33.57 -24.28 -21.08
N ASP A 217 -33.82 -25.49 -20.59
CA ASP A 217 -33.75 -26.74 -21.34
C ASP A 217 -35.13 -27.38 -21.47
N PHE A 218 -35.44 -27.86 -22.68
CA PHE A 218 -36.63 -28.66 -22.94
C PHE A 218 -36.32 -29.86 -23.84
N THR A 219 -36.98 -30.99 -23.58
CA THR A 219 -37.08 -32.13 -24.50
C THR A 219 -38.50 -32.68 -24.47
N GLY A 220 -39.11 -32.82 -25.63
CA GLY A 220 -40.46 -33.38 -25.75
C GLY A 220 -40.89 -33.54 -27.20
N ASP A 221 -42.01 -34.23 -27.40
CA ASP A 221 -42.66 -34.40 -28.69
C ASP A 221 -43.76 -33.35 -28.92
N ASP A 222 -44.23 -33.28 -30.17
CA ASP A 222 -45.22 -32.29 -30.62
C ASP A 222 -44.82 -30.82 -30.34
N ASP A 223 -45.79 -29.91 -30.19
CA ASP A 223 -45.51 -28.48 -30.28
C ASP A 223 -45.03 -27.87 -28.97
N VAL A 224 -43.89 -27.19 -29.02
CA VAL A 224 -43.38 -26.36 -27.93
C VAL A 224 -42.99 -24.99 -28.45
N TRP A 225 -43.46 -23.95 -27.75
CA TRP A 225 -43.09 -22.57 -28.03
C TRP A 225 -42.70 -21.86 -26.74
N VAL A 226 -41.52 -21.27 -26.72
CA VAL A 226 -41.01 -20.48 -25.59
C VAL A 226 -40.83 -19.04 -26.02
N PHE A 227 -41.49 -18.15 -25.30
CA PHE A 227 -41.42 -16.72 -25.51
C PHE A 227 -40.71 -16.03 -24.34
N ILE A 228 -39.85 -15.07 -24.65
CA ILE A 228 -39.23 -14.15 -23.68
C ILE A 228 -39.69 -12.74 -24.02
N ASP A 229 -40.30 -12.02 -23.07
CA ASP A 229 -40.89 -10.69 -23.28
C ASP A 229 -41.86 -10.64 -24.48
N GLY A 230 -42.58 -11.75 -24.66
CA GLY A 230 -43.52 -11.97 -25.75
C GLY A 230 -42.88 -12.12 -27.14
N VAL A 231 -41.57 -12.38 -27.24
CA VAL A 231 -40.85 -12.75 -28.48
C VAL A 231 -40.60 -14.25 -28.50
N LEU A 232 -40.87 -14.92 -29.61
CA LEU A 232 -40.61 -16.36 -29.79
C LEU A 232 -39.10 -16.61 -29.85
N VAL A 233 -38.55 -17.26 -28.82
CA VAL A 233 -37.11 -17.58 -28.71
C VAL A 233 -36.84 -19.02 -29.10
N LEU A 234 -37.57 -20.00 -28.53
CA LEU A 234 -37.42 -21.41 -28.89
C LEU A 234 -38.70 -21.91 -29.57
N ASP A 235 -38.54 -22.48 -30.78
CA ASP A 235 -39.63 -23.04 -31.59
C ASP A 235 -39.33 -24.51 -31.90
N LEU A 236 -40.05 -25.40 -31.23
CA LEU A 236 -40.11 -26.83 -31.53
C LEU A 236 -41.54 -27.19 -31.91
N GLY A 237 -42.15 -26.42 -32.82
CA GLY A 237 -43.51 -26.68 -33.30
C GLY A 237 -43.63 -27.92 -34.20
N GLY A 238 -44.86 -28.39 -34.37
CA GLY A 238 -45.22 -29.47 -35.28
C GLY A 238 -45.26 -30.84 -34.62
N ILE A 239 -45.77 -31.84 -35.35
CA ILE A 239 -45.89 -33.21 -34.84
C ILE A 239 -44.60 -33.96 -35.19
N HIS A 240 -43.77 -34.28 -34.20
CA HIS A 240 -42.44 -34.88 -34.37
C HIS A 240 -42.05 -35.80 -33.19
N ASP A 241 -40.99 -36.61 -33.37
CA ASP A 241 -40.40 -37.37 -32.25
C ASP A 241 -39.79 -36.42 -31.20
N ALA A 242 -39.57 -36.90 -29.97
CA ALA A 242 -38.98 -36.07 -28.92
C ALA A 242 -37.71 -35.35 -29.40
N SER A 243 -37.75 -34.01 -29.36
CA SER A 243 -36.66 -33.14 -29.82
C SER A 243 -36.23 -32.24 -28.67
N HIS A 244 -34.93 -31.97 -28.59
CA HIS A 244 -34.34 -31.12 -27.57
C HIS A 244 -34.03 -29.72 -28.09
N GLY A 245 -34.36 -28.72 -27.27
CA GLY A 245 -33.97 -27.34 -27.47
C GLY A 245 -33.51 -26.69 -26.17
N SER A 246 -32.53 -25.79 -26.27
CA SER A 246 -31.96 -25.08 -25.12
C SER A 246 -31.75 -23.61 -25.43
N ILE A 247 -32.00 -22.76 -24.43
CA ILE A 247 -31.71 -21.32 -24.44
C ILE A 247 -30.68 -21.06 -23.36
N ASP A 248 -29.49 -20.60 -23.76
CA ASP A 248 -28.43 -20.16 -22.86
C ASP A 248 -28.41 -18.63 -22.84
N PHE A 249 -28.69 -18.06 -21.66
CA PHE A 249 -28.79 -16.62 -21.48
C PHE A 249 -27.42 -15.94 -21.21
N ALA A 250 -26.37 -16.72 -20.90
CA ALA A 250 -25.01 -16.20 -20.77
C ALA A 250 -24.36 -15.98 -22.14
N THR A 251 -24.44 -16.97 -23.01
CA THR A 251 -23.91 -16.87 -24.38
C THR A 251 -24.91 -16.24 -25.36
N GLY A 252 -26.19 -16.26 -25.02
CA GLY A 252 -27.30 -15.90 -25.92
C GLY A 252 -27.58 -16.97 -26.99
N ALA A 253 -26.96 -18.15 -26.91
CA ALA A 253 -27.13 -19.22 -27.89
C ALA A 253 -28.47 -19.94 -27.73
N ILE A 254 -29.04 -20.35 -28.86
CA ILE A 254 -30.21 -21.23 -28.93
C ILE A 254 -29.79 -22.47 -29.69
N THR A 255 -29.91 -23.64 -29.06
CA THR A 255 -29.45 -24.91 -29.64
C THR A 255 -30.60 -25.88 -29.85
N TYR A 256 -30.45 -26.70 -30.88
CA TYR A 256 -31.41 -27.73 -31.30
C TYR A 256 -30.62 -29.02 -31.54
N ASP A 257 -31.09 -30.15 -31.02
CA ASP A 257 -30.41 -31.45 -31.21
C ASP A 257 -30.57 -32.02 -32.62
N THR A 258 -31.64 -31.62 -33.31
CA THR A 258 -32.00 -32.06 -34.64
C THR A 258 -32.16 -30.86 -35.57
N THR A 259 -31.79 -31.02 -36.83
CA THR A 259 -32.05 -29.99 -37.83
C THR A 259 -33.56 -29.89 -38.07
N PRO A 260 -34.17 -28.69 -37.96
CA PRO A 260 -35.59 -28.50 -38.24
C PRO A 260 -35.98 -29.06 -39.60
N TYR A 261 -37.08 -29.80 -39.66
CA TYR A 261 -37.62 -30.34 -40.90
C TYR A 261 -38.15 -29.23 -41.82
N HIS A 262 -38.69 -28.17 -41.22
CA HIS A 262 -39.18 -27.00 -41.92
C HIS A 262 -38.91 -25.72 -41.12
N GLY A 263 -38.70 -24.62 -41.85
CA GLY A 263 -38.37 -23.31 -41.28
C GLY A 263 -36.90 -23.20 -40.87
N GLN A 264 -36.53 -22.01 -40.40
CA GLN A 264 -35.20 -21.69 -39.89
C GLN A 264 -35.41 -20.91 -38.58
N PRO A 265 -35.49 -21.58 -37.44
CA PRO A 265 -35.63 -20.92 -36.16
C PRO A 265 -34.35 -20.14 -35.82
N ALA A 266 -34.45 -19.20 -34.88
CA ALA A 266 -33.30 -18.41 -34.47
C ALA A 266 -32.24 -19.26 -33.75
N GLY A 267 -30.96 -18.99 -34.02
CA GLY A 267 -29.82 -19.62 -33.34
C GLY A 267 -29.28 -18.81 -32.16
N THR A 268 -29.77 -17.58 -31.97
CA THR A 268 -29.44 -16.74 -30.80
C THR A 268 -30.65 -15.93 -30.36
N ILE A 269 -30.68 -15.53 -29.08
CA ILE A 269 -31.73 -14.67 -28.52
C ILE A 269 -31.80 -13.34 -29.28
N SER A 270 -30.65 -12.72 -29.56
CA SER A 270 -30.59 -11.48 -30.35
C SER A 270 -31.23 -11.64 -31.72
N GLN A 271 -30.93 -12.74 -32.43
CA GLN A 271 -31.56 -13.03 -33.72
C GLN A 271 -33.08 -13.23 -33.59
N ALA A 272 -33.56 -13.88 -32.53
CA ALA A 272 -34.99 -14.04 -32.29
C ALA A 272 -35.70 -12.69 -32.11
N PHE A 273 -35.10 -11.78 -31.34
CA PHE A 273 -35.60 -10.42 -31.14
C PHE A 273 -35.56 -9.59 -32.44
N ASP A 274 -34.48 -9.68 -33.22
CA ASP A 274 -34.36 -9.02 -34.52
C ASP A 274 -35.45 -9.50 -35.50
N ASN A 275 -35.70 -10.82 -35.56
CA ASN A 275 -36.77 -11.42 -36.36
C ASN A 275 -38.17 -10.92 -35.94
N ALA A 276 -38.35 -10.51 -34.69
CA ALA A 276 -39.56 -9.92 -34.16
C ALA A 276 -39.61 -8.38 -34.28
N GLY A 277 -38.55 -7.74 -34.80
CA GLY A 277 -38.44 -6.28 -34.87
C GLY A 277 -38.27 -5.61 -33.51
N LYS A 278 -37.69 -6.31 -32.53
CA LYS A 278 -37.38 -5.82 -31.17
C LYS A 278 -35.88 -5.94 -30.89
N THR A 279 -35.44 -5.39 -29.75
CA THR A 279 -34.06 -5.51 -29.27
C THR A 279 -34.04 -6.26 -27.95
N TRP A 280 -33.13 -7.23 -27.83
CA TRP A 280 -32.91 -7.95 -26.58
C TRP A 280 -32.22 -7.04 -25.55
N ASP A 281 -32.74 -7.00 -24.33
CA ASP A 281 -32.21 -6.18 -23.23
C ASP A 281 -31.48 -7.09 -22.24
N SER A 282 -30.20 -7.39 -22.49
CA SER A 282 -29.39 -8.23 -21.60
C SER A 282 -28.84 -7.46 -20.38
N THR A 283 -29.43 -6.31 -20.03
CA THR A 283 -28.95 -5.51 -18.89
C THR A 283 -29.06 -6.34 -17.61
N PRO A 284 -27.98 -6.50 -16.83
CA PRO A 284 -28.05 -7.21 -15.57
C PRO A 284 -29.18 -6.67 -14.67
N TYR A 285 -29.87 -7.61 -14.03
CA TYR A 285 -31.02 -7.52 -13.14
C TYR A 285 -32.28 -6.92 -13.76
N LYS A 286 -32.30 -6.78 -15.10
CA LYS A 286 -33.53 -6.49 -15.84
C LYS A 286 -34.53 -7.62 -15.61
N THR A 287 -35.76 -7.26 -15.25
CA THR A 287 -36.86 -8.23 -15.20
C THR A 287 -37.33 -8.57 -16.61
N HIS A 288 -37.46 -9.86 -16.88
CA HIS A 288 -37.97 -10.47 -18.10
C HIS A 288 -39.12 -11.41 -17.77
N HIS A 289 -39.97 -11.68 -18.75
CA HIS A 289 -41.08 -12.60 -18.61
C HIS A 289 -40.92 -13.81 -19.54
N LEU A 290 -40.95 -15.01 -18.97
CA LEU A 290 -41.02 -16.29 -19.68
C LEU A 290 -42.48 -16.68 -19.91
N SER A 291 -42.85 -17.02 -21.14
CA SER A 291 -44.10 -17.71 -21.46
C SER A 291 -43.83 -18.97 -22.26
N PHE A 292 -44.11 -20.13 -21.66
CA PHE A 292 -43.95 -21.46 -22.23
C PHE A 292 -45.31 -22.03 -22.61
N PHE A 293 -45.42 -22.60 -23.81
CA PHE A 293 -46.61 -23.26 -24.33
C PHE A 293 -46.25 -24.63 -24.90
N TYR A 294 -47.02 -25.64 -24.52
CA TYR A 294 -46.81 -27.02 -24.92
C TYR A 294 -48.12 -27.69 -25.28
N LEU A 295 -48.15 -28.42 -26.40
CA LEU A 295 -49.32 -29.15 -26.88
C LEU A 295 -48.97 -30.59 -27.24
N GLU A 296 -49.80 -31.48 -26.73
CA GLU A 296 -49.81 -32.89 -27.10
C GLU A 296 -50.98 -33.12 -28.04
N ARG A 297 -50.69 -33.33 -29.33
CA ARG A 297 -51.72 -33.39 -30.38
C ARG A 297 -51.48 -34.38 -31.51
N GLY A 298 -50.38 -35.10 -31.52
CA GLY A 298 -49.88 -35.93 -32.63
C GLY A 298 -50.27 -37.40 -32.58
N ASP A 299 -50.78 -37.90 -31.44
CA ASP A 299 -51.05 -39.32 -31.14
C ASP A 299 -49.79 -40.23 -31.22
N GLY A 300 -48.59 -39.65 -31.07
CA GLY A 300 -47.30 -40.34 -31.10
C GLY A 300 -46.91 -40.89 -29.74
N GLY A 301 -46.46 -40.03 -28.82
CA GLY A 301 -46.17 -40.48 -27.47
C GLY A 301 -45.76 -39.39 -26.50
N SER A 302 -46.56 -39.06 -25.49
CA SER A 302 -46.31 -37.88 -24.66
C SER A 302 -45.06 -37.89 -23.75
N ASN A 303 -44.07 -37.06 -24.12
CA ASN A 303 -42.79 -36.87 -23.45
C ASN A 303 -42.59 -35.40 -23.07
N CYS A 304 -42.34 -35.15 -21.79
CA CYS A 304 -42.00 -33.82 -21.30
C CYS A 304 -40.81 -33.90 -20.35
N LYS A 305 -39.72 -33.24 -20.72
CA LYS A 305 -38.60 -32.93 -19.85
C LYS A 305 -38.35 -31.43 -19.91
N ILE A 306 -38.60 -30.75 -18.81
CA ILE A 306 -38.35 -29.31 -18.66
C ILE A 306 -37.34 -29.12 -17.53
N ARG A 307 -36.35 -28.27 -17.73
CA ARG A 307 -35.35 -27.96 -16.72
C ARG A 307 -34.83 -26.53 -16.90
N PHE A 308 -34.81 -25.72 -15.85
CA PHE A 308 -34.25 -24.37 -15.90
C PHE A 308 -33.79 -23.86 -14.53
N ASN A 309 -32.77 -23.01 -14.49
CA ASN A 309 -32.28 -22.34 -13.27
C ASN A 309 -32.54 -20.83 -13.27
N LEU A 310 -33.58 -20.38 -13.98
CA LEU A 310 -34.01 -18.98 -13.98
C LEU A 310 -34.27 -18.51 -12.54
N PRO A 311 -33.76 -17.34 -12.13
CA PRO A 311 -34.02 -16.77 -10.80
C PRO A 311 -35.43 -16.16 -10.79
N VAL A 312 -36.40 -17.07 -10.77
CA VAL A 312 -37.81 -16.74 -10.84
C VAL A 312 -38.24 -15.95 -9.60
N LYS A 313 -39.10 -14.97 -9.87
CA LYS A 313 -39.52 -13.96 -8.92
C LYS A 313 -41.04 -14.04 -8.76
N PRO A 314 -41.55 -14.10 -7.52
CA PRO A 314 -42.96 -13.93 -7.25
C PRO A 314 -43.48 -12.59 -7.73
N SER A 315 -44.69 -12.60 -8.28
CA SER A 315 -45.41 -11.36 -8.59
C SER A 315 -45.48 -10.49 -7.34
N LYS A 316 -45.30 -9.18 -7.49
CA LYS A 316 -45.46 -8.20 -6.40
C LYS A 316 -44.47 -8.40 -5.23
N ALA A 317 -43.24 -8.82 -5.53
CA ALA A 317 -42.17 -8.96 -4.56
C ALA A 317 -41.00 -7.98 -4.79
N ILE A 318 -40.31 -7.62 -3.70
CA ILE A 318 -39.06 -6.86 -3.67
C ILE A 318 -38.03 -7.69 -2.91
N ASP A 319 -36.89 -7.95 -3.54
CA ASP A 319 -35.75 -8.63 -2.95
C ASP A 319 -34.67 -7.61 -2.58
N ILE A 320 -34.20 -7.67 -1.33
CA ILE A 320 -33.11 -6.85 -0.80
C ILE A 320 -31.97 -7.81 -0.48
N GLU A 321 -30.93 -7.86 -1.32
CA GLU A 321 -29.74 -8.69 -1.12
C GLU A 321 -28.65 -7.93 -0.36
N LYS A 322 -27.91 -8.64 0.49
CA LYS A 322 -26.78 -8.10 1.23
C LYS A 322 -25.45 -8.72 0.82
N GLN A 323 -24.54 -7.88 0.31
CA GLN A 323 -23.12 -8.21 0.17
C GLN A 323 -22.21 -7.27 0.99
N THR A 324 -20.96 -7.68 1.18
CA THR A 324 -19.95 -6.91 1.92
C THR A 324 -18.59 -6.97 1.22
N LEU A 325 -17.84 -5.88 1.37
CA LEU A 325 -16.47 -5.72 0.87
C LEU A 325 -15.56 -5.25 2.01
N GLY A 326 -14.34 -5.77 2.04
CA GLY A 326 -13.38 -5.51 3.12
C GLY A 326 -13.54 -6.43 4.33
N THR A 327 -13.08 -5.98 5.49
CA THR A 327 -12.97 -6.77 6.73
C THR A 327 -14.22 -6.63 7.59
N ILE A 328 -15.34 -7.14 7.11
CA ILE A 328 -16.60 -7.15 7.86
C ILE A 328 -16.91 -8.58 8.28
N GLU A 329 -17.14 -8.79 9.57
CA GLU A 329 -17.49 -10.09 10.17
C GLU A 329 -18.59 -10.80 9.38
N ALA A 330 -18.44 -12.09 9.12
CA ALA A 330 -19.36 -12.85 8.27
C ALA A 330 -20.78 -12.93 8.85
N ASP A 331 -20.90 -12.97 10.18
CA ASP A 331 -22.16 -12.98 10.92
C ASP A 331 -22.69 -11.57 11.24
N LYS A 332 -22.03 -10.51 10.75
CA LYS A 332 -22.48 -9.13 10.94
C LYS A 332 -23.87 -8.98 10.36
N GLN A 333 -24.81 -8.67 11.25
CA GLN A 333 -26.17 -8.33 10.89
C GLN A 333 -26.25 -6.87 10.45
N PHE A 334 -26.87 -6.67 9.29
CA PHE A 334 -27.21 -5.37 8.72
C PHE A 334 -28.71 -5.17 8.80
N GLN A 335 -29.13 -3.94 9.05
CA GLN A 335 -30.53 -3.59 9.29
C GLN A 335 -31.03 -2.69 8.18
N PHE A 336 -32.14 -3.10 7.56
CA PHE A 336 -32.76 -2.40 6.45
C PHE A 336 -34.18 -1.97 6.80
N GLN A 337 -34.61 -0.86 6.22
CA GLN A 337 -36.00 -0.43 6.19
C GLN A 337 -36.41 -0.26 4.73
N LEU A 338 -37.59 -0.74 4.40
CA LEU A 338 -38.20 -0.58 3.08
C LEU A 338 -39.29 0.51 3.16
N PHE A 339 -39.23 1.52 2.30
CA PHE A 339 -40.28 2.53 2.19
C PHE A 339 -40.98 2.39 0.85
N VAL A 340 -42.31 2.44 0.84
CA VAL A 340 -43.14 2.17 -0.33
C VAL A 340 -44.05 3.37 -0.62
N ASP A 341 -44.18 3.72 -1.90
CA ASP A 341 -45.00 4.81 -2.44
C ASP A 341 -44.80 6.18 -1.75
N GLY A 342 -43.56 6.46 -1.36
CA GLY A 342 -43.20 7.74 -0.72
C GLY A 342 -43.70 7.88 0.72
N SER A 343 -44.15 6.79 1.35
CA SER A 343 -44.50 6.74 2.77
C SER A 343 -43.30 7.16 3.63
N SER A 344 -43.55 7.98 4.66
CA SER A 344 -42.55 8.31 5.69
C SER A 344 -42.39 7.23 6.75
N THR A 345 -43.29 6.24 6.79
CA THR A 345 -43.23 5.08 7.70
C THR A 345 -42.71 3.86 6.94
N PRO A 346 -41.80 3.07 7.54
CA PRO A 346 -41.27 1.88 6.90
C PRO A 346 -42.35 0.80 6.79
N TYR A 347 -42.20 -0.08 5.81
CA TYR A 347 -43.05 -1.24 5.61
C TYR A 347 -43.05 -2.13 6.85
N GLN A 348 -44.25 -2.50 7.30
CA GLN A 348 -44.47 -3.43 8.40
C GLN A 348 -45.25 -4.63 7.87
N GLY A 349 -44.57 -5.76 7.74
CA GLY A 349 -45.14 -7.01 7.25
C GLY A 349 -44.17 -8.17 7.33
N LYS A 350 -44.57 -9.29 6.69
CA LYS A 350 -43.76 -10.49 6.56
C LYS A 350 -42.68 -10.32 5.51
N TYR A 351 -41.58 -11.03 5.72
CA TYR A 351 -40.53 -11.22 4.73
C TYR A 351 -39.87 -12.57 4.95
N SER A 352 -39.29 -13.14 3.90
CA SER A 352 -38.57 -14.41 3.95
C SER A 352 -37.10 -14.15 3.62
N VAL A 353 -36.19 -14.78 4.36
CA VAL A 353 -34.74 -14.69 4.13
C VAL A 353 -34.30 -15.90 3.34
N TYR A 354 -33.57 -15.65 2.26
CA TYR A 354 -33.03 -16.65 1.36
C TYR A 354 -31.51 -16.60 1.37
N ASP A 355 -30.87 -17.75 1.19
CA ASP A 355 -29.48 -17.83 0.78
C ASP A 355 -29.39 -17.35 -0.68
N ALA A 356 -28.58 -16.31 -0.93
CA ALA A 356 -28.51 -15.65 -2.22
C ALA A 356 -27.86 -16.50 -3.32
N TYR A 357 -27.16 -17.57 -2.94
CA TYR A 357 -26.54 -18.49 -3.88
C TYR A 357 -27.54 -19.59 -4.24
N THR A 358 -27.95 -20.38 -3.27
CA THR A 358 -28.81 -21.55 -3.49
C THR A 358 -30.28 -21.20 -3.75
N ASN A 359 -30.69 -19.95 -3.50
CA ASN A 359 -32.09 -19.49 -3.59
C ASN A 359 -33.04 -20.30 -2.68
N GLN A 360 -32.50 -20.93 -1.62
CA GLN A 360 -33.27 -21.68 -0.63
C GLN A 360 -33.75 -20.74 0.49
N VAL A 361 -34.99 -20.95 0.95
CA VAL A 361 -35.55 -20.24 2.10
C VAL A 361 -34.84 -20.71 3.37
N GLU A 362 -34.19 -19.79 4.07
CA GLU A 362 -33.56 -20.05 5.37
C GLU A 362 -34.54 -19.79 6.52
N SER A 363 -35.35 -18.74 6.44
CA SER A 363 -36.31 -18.40 7.50
C SER A 363 -37.42 -17.45 7.06
N ASP A 364 -38.62 -17.62 7.60
CA ASP A 364 -39.71 -16.64 7.52
C ASP A 364 -39.73 -15.73 8.76
N LYS A 365 -39.89 -14.42 8.54
CA LYS A 365 -39.83 -13.40 9.59
C LYS A 365 -40.94 -12.36 9.44
N GLN A 366 -41.18 -11.64 10.53
CA GLN A 366 -42.10 -10.50 10.62
C GLN A 366 -41.32 -9.30 11.12
N THR A 367 -41.47 -8.16 10.44
CA THR A 367 -40.90 -6.89 10.91
C THR A 367 -41.64 -6.37 12.16
N GLY A 368 -40.92 -5.73 13.09
CA GLY A 368 -41.52 -5.05 14.25
C GLY A 368 -42.04 -3.65 13.91
N ASP A 369 -42.47 -2.88 14.92
CA ASP A 369 -43.02 -1.52 14.75
C ASP A 369 -42.04 -0.52 14.08
N ASN A 370 -40.75 -0.83 14.10
CA ASN A 370 -39.70 -0.05 13.44
C ASN A 370 -39.43 -0.49 11.98
N GLY A 371 -40.14 -1.48 11.45
CA GLY A 371 -40.02 -1.93 10.06
C GLY A 371 -38.66 -2.51 9.68
N VAL A 372 -37.88 -3.01 10.65
CA VAL A 372 -36.50 -3.47 10.42
C VAL A 372 -36.48 -4.89 9.85
N ILE A 373 -35.78 -5.02 8.72
CA ILE A 373 -35.37 -6.26 8.07
C ILE A 373 -33.90 -6.50 8.41
N THR A 374 -33.52 -7.73 8.76
CA THR A 374 -32.13 -8.06 9.13
C THR A 374 -31.55 -9.14 8.24
N LEU A 375 -30.36 -8.88 7.68
CA LEU A 375 -29.63 -9.77 6.78
C LEU A 375 -28.13 -9.82 7.14
N THR A 376 -27.49 -10.96 6.88
CA THR A 376 -26.02 -11.10 6.85
C THR A 376 -25.53 -11.13 5.40
N LYS A 377 -24.20 -11.12 5.21
CA LYS A 377 -23.60 -11.27 3.88
C LYS A 377 -24.10 -12.56 3.21
N GLY A 378 -24.43 -12.50 1.91
CA GLY A 378 -24.83 -13.66 1.12
C GLY A 378 -26.30 -14.05 1.30
N GLN A 379 -27.11 -13.21 1.94
CA GLN A 379 -28.55 -13.39 2.08
C GLN A 379 -29.32 -12.33 1.30
N PHE A 380 -30.56 -12.65 0.90
CA PHE A 380 -31.54 -11.63 0.53
C PHE A 380 -32.87 -11.79 1.26
N ALA A 381 -33.53 -10.67 1.55
CA ALA A 381 -34.89 -10.64 2.07
C ALA A 381 -35.87 -10.44 0.92
N ARG A 382 -36.81 -11.37 0.76
CA ARG A 382 -37.97 -11.21 -0.13
C ARG A 382 -39.14 -10.65 0.66
N VAL A 383 -39.58 -9.47 0.27
CA VAL A 383 -40.78 -8.81 0.80
C VAL A 383 -41.87 -8.89 -0.26
N GLN A 384 -42.97 -9.58 0.07
CA GLN A 384 -44.11 -9.74 -0.83
C GLN A 384 -45.38 -9.17 -0.19
N SER A 385 -46.14 -8.40 -0.96
CA SER A 385 -47.42 -7.82 -0.51
C SER A 385 -48.42 -7.74 -1.66
N ASP A 386 -49.69 -8.02 -1.37
CA ASP A 386 -50.78 -7.87 -2.34
C ASP A 386 -50.96 -6.42 -2.83
N THR A 387 -50.49 -5.46 -2.03
CA THR A 387 -50.53 -4.03 -2.35
C THR A 387 -49.47 -3.61 -3.35
N PHE A 388 -48.39 -4.39 -3.53
CA PHE A 388 -47.38 -4.05 -4.51
C PHE A 388 -47.92 -4.31 -5.92
N THR A 389 -47.52 -3.46 -6.85
CA THR A 389 -47.82 -3.49 -8.28
C THR A 389 -46.55 -3.15 -9.03
N ASP A 390 -46.51 -3.37 -10.35
CA ASP A 390 -45.34 -3.01 -11.15
C ASP A 390 -45.03 -1.51 -11.12
N ASP A 391 -46.02 -0.65 -10.85
CA ASP A 391 -45.87 0.81 -10.71
C ASP A 391 -45.49 1.26 -9.30
N THR A 392 -45.49 0.35 -8.32
CA THR A 392 -45.16 0.67 -6.93
C THR A 392 -43.73 1.19 -6.85
N LYS A 393 -43.56 2.35 -6.20
CA LYS A 393 -42.24 2.94 -5.97
C LYS A 393 -41.71 2.53 -4.61
N TYR A 394 -40.40 2.35 -4.49
CA TYR A 394 -39.79 2.07 -3.20
C TYR A 394 -38.39 2.64 -3.05
N THR A 395 -37.94 2.79 -1.81
CA THR A 395 -36.54 3.07 -1.44
C THR A 395 -36.12 2.08 -0.35
N VAL A 396 -34.83 1.78 -0.30
CA VAL A 396 -34.22 0.97 0.76
C VAL A 396 -33.31 1.86 1.58
N ARG A 397 -33.44 1.77 2.90
CA ARG A 397 -32.58 2.45 3.86
C ARG A 397 -31.81 1.43 4.67
N GLU A 398 -30.49 1.57 4.71
CA GLU A 398 -29.64 0.81 5.63
C GLU A 398 -29.30 1.64 6.88
N LEU A 399 -29.53 1.06 8.05
CA LEU A 399 -29.30 1.69 9.36
C LEU A 399 -27.88 1.40 9.88
N ASN A 400 -27.39 2.25 10.78
CA ASN A 400 -26.06 2.15 11.43
C ASN A 400 -24.90 2.14 10.42
N SER A 401 -25.02 2.92 9.34
CA SER A 401 -24.09 2.84 8.20
C SER A 401 -22.82 3.68 8.32
N SER A 402 -22.62 4.43 9.42
CA SER A 402 -21.49 5.37 9.56
C SER A 402 -20.10 4.75 9.42
N GLY A 403 -19.97 3.44 9.64
CA GLY A 403 -18.71 2.71 9.51
C GLY A 403 -18.36 2.31 8.08
N TYR A 404 -19.24 2.57 7.11
CA TYR A 404 -19.17 1.98 5.77
C TYR A 404 -19.39 3.03 4.68
N THR A 405 -18.78 2.79 3.51
CA THR A 405 -19.34 3.30 2.25
C THR A 405 -20.39 2.30 1.77
N VAL A 406 -21.57 2.79 1.42
CA VAL A 406 -22.73 1.96 1.07
C VAL A 406 -23.16 2.24 -0.37
N SER A 407 -23.37 1.19 -1.15
CA SER A 407 -23.90 1.27 -2.51
C SER A 407 -25.06 0.30 -2.72
N ALA A 408 -25.97 0.63 -3.65
CA ALA A 408 -27.09 -0.18 -4.08
C ALA A 408 -27.04 -0.38 -5.59
N ASN A 409 -27.03 -1.63 -6.05
CA ASN A 409 -26.89 -1.99 -7.47
C ASN A 409 -25.71 -1.27 -8.17
N GLY A 410 -24.61 -1.09 -7.43
CA GLY A 410 -23.42 -0.39 -7.91
C GLY A 410 -23.56 1.12 -8.02
N SER A 411 -24.61 1.74 -7.46
CA SER A 411 -24.73 3.20 -7.31
C SER A 411 -24.57 3.60 -5.84
N PRO A 412 -23.87 4.70 -5.52
CA PRO A 412 -23.70 5.14 -4.14
C PRO A 412 -25.06 5.49 -3.51
N MET A 413 -25.20 5.17 -2.23
CA MET A 413 -26.37 5.57 -1.44
C MET A 413 -26.13 6.91 -0.75
N THR A 414 -27.19 7.69 -0.56
CA THR A 414 -27.10 8.97 0.12
C THR A 414 -26.94 8.75 1.63
N GLN A 415 -25.79 9.13 2.17
CA GLN A 415 -25.48 9.03 3.59
C GLN A 415 -26.10 10.20 4.37
N GLN A 416 -26.81 9.93 5.46
CA GLN A 416 -27.38 10.94 6.36
C GLN A 416 -27.08 10.64 7.84
N GLY A 417 -26.94 11.70 8.64
CA GLY A 417 -26.64 11.61 10.07
C GLY A 417 -25.18 11.25 10.38
N GLY A 418 -24.90 10.91 11.65
CA GLY A 418 -23.57 10.52 12.13
C GLY A 418 -23.66 9.64 13.38
N GLY A 419 -22.64 8.81 13.61
CA GLY A 419 -22.63 7.81 14.70
C GLY A 419 -23.74 6.77 14.56
N ASP A 420 -24.29 6.30 15.68
CA ASP A 420 -25.30 5.22 15.72
C ASP A 420 -26.64 5.58 15.04
N ASN A 421 -26.88 6.86 14.75
CA ASN A 421 -28.09 7.31 14.03
C ASN A 421 -27.86 7.49 12.52
N ALA A 422 -26.67 7.18 12.02
CA ALA A 422 -26.37 7.30 10.61
C ALA A 422 -27.09 6.23 9.79
N TYR A 423 -27.61 6.61 8.63
CA TYR A 423 -28.21 5.69 7.68
C TYR A 423 -27.82 6.07 6.25
N ALA A 424 -27.85 5.09 5.35
CA ALA A 424 -27.69 5.28 3.92
C ALA A 424 -29.03 4.97 3.25
N GLU A 425 -29.44 5.74 2.23
CA GLU A 425 -30.71 5.53 1.53
C GLU A 425 -30.52 5.53 0.02
N THR A 426 -31.25 4.65 -0.68
CA THR A 426 -31.25 4.58 -2.14
C THR A 426 -32.08 5.70 -2.75
N ASP A 427 -31.83 6.01 -4.02
CA ASP A 427 -32.83 6.66 -4.86
C ASP A 427 -34.07 5.77 -5.01
N SER A 428 -35.17 6.36 -5.49
CA SER A 428 -36.44 5.64 -5.66
C SER A 428 -36.40 4.69 -6.87
N PHE A 429 -36.66 3.42 -6.61
CA PHE A 429 -36.87 2.37 -7.61
C PHE A 429 -38.36 2.16 -7.89
N THR A 430 -38.66 1.36 -8.90
CA THR A 430 -40.03 0.94 -9.27
C THR A 430 -40.05 -0.58 -9.43
N VAL A 431 -40.98 -1.27 -8.77
CA VAL A 431 -40.98 -2.74 -8.63
C VAL A 431 -40.92 -3.47 -9.97
N GLY A 432 -41.68 -3.04 -10.99
CA GLY A 432 -41.68 -3.69 -12.32
C GLY A 432 -40.38 -3.48 -13.13
N LYS A 433 -39.51 -2.55 -12.71
CA LYS A 433 -38.22 -2.27 -13.37
C LYS A 433 -37.04 -2.84 -12.61
N THR A 434 -37.06 -2.65 -11.30
CA THR A 434 -36.00 -3.05 -10.39
C THR A 434 -36.69 -3.65 -9.19
N SER A 435 -36.78 -4.97 -9.12
CA SER A 435 -37.33 -5.66 -7.96
C SER A 435 -36.30 -6.37 -7.11
N HIS A 436 -35.05 -6.40 -7.56
CA HIS A 436 -33.95 -6.96 -6.81
C HIS A 436 -32.92 -5.84 -6.62
N VAL A 437 -32.57 -5.57 -5.37
CA VAL A 437 -31.58 -4.56 -5.00
C VAL A 437 -30.50 -5.17 -4.13
N THR A 438 -29.26 -5.15 -4.63
CA THR A 438 -28.08 -5.63 -3.92
C THR A 438 -27.42 -4.46 -3.21
N ILE A 439 -27.41 -4.49 -1.88
CA ILE A 439 -26.78 -3.48 -1.02
C ILE A 439 -25.40 -3.96 -0.58
N VAL A 440 -24.37 -3.14 -0.83
CA VAL A 440 -22.97 -3.47 -0.55
C VAL A 440 -22.38 -2.49 0.44
N ASN A 441 -21.84 -3.03 1.55
CA ASN A 441 -21.09 -2.23 2.51
C ASN A 441 -19.62 -2.50 2.33
N SER A 442 -18.85 -1.43 2.27
CA SER A 442 -17.42 -1.48 2.25
C SER A 442 -16.84 -0.73 3.45
N ASN A 443 -15.98 -1.37 4.22
CA ASN A 443 -15.13 -0.71 5.22
C ASN A 443 -13.70 -0.49 4.71
N VAL A 444 -13.50 -0.67 3.41
CA VAL A 444 -12.18 -0.60 2.77
C VAL A 444 -11.68 0.82 2.84
N LYS A 445 -10.49 0.97 3.41
CA LYS A 445 -9.72 2.21 3.35
C LYS A 445 -8.37 1.90 2.72
N PRO A 446 -7.79 2.84 1.95
CA PRO A 446 -6.43 2.71 1.49
C PRO A 446 -5.50 2.66 2.70
N SER A 447 -4.39 1.93 2.60
CA SER A 447 -3.24 2.30 3.42
C SER A 447 -2.52 3.40 2.70
N ASN A 448 -2.34 4.51 3.39
CA ASN A 448 -1.52 5.60 2.93
C ASN A 448 -0.51 5.97 4.00
N ASN A 449 0.74 6.20 3.60
CA ASN A 449 1.79 6.62 4.51
C ASN A 449 2.63 7.71 3.87
N LYS A 450 3.17 8.58 4.70
CA LYS A 450 4.13 9.59 4.27
C LYS A 450 5.38 9.44 5.10
N SER A 451 6.50 9.22 4.44
CA SER A 451 7.79 9.05 5.10
C SER A 451 8.84 9.96 4.51
N ILE A 452 9.87 10.21 5.30
CA ILE A 452 11.02 11.00 4.89
C ILE A 452 12.31 10.23 5.16
N VAL A 453 13.17 10.17 4.16
CA VAL A 453 14.49 9.53 4.25
C VAL A 453 15.57 10.50 3.83
N LYS A 454 16.71 10.42 4.50
CA LYS A 454 17.84 11.29 4.19
C LYS A 454 18.45 10.89 2.85
N THR A 455 18.68 11.88 1.98
CA THR A 455 19.23 11.61 0.65
C THR A 455 20.73 11.34 0.74
N ASN A 456 21.18 10.21 0.17
CA ASN A 456 22.61 9.91 0.02
C ASN A 456 23.21 10.77 -1.11
N GLY A 457 24.14 11.66 -0.76
CA GLY A 457 24.73 12.62 -1.70
C GLY A 457 23.85 13.86 -1.93
N GLY A 458 24.38 15.04 -1.67
CA GLY A 458 23.70 16.35 -1.69
C GLY A 458 24.41 17.37 -0.80
N LYS A 459 23.82 18.54 -0.53
CA LYS A 459 24.37 19.54 0.42
C LYS A 459 24.28 19.14 1.91
N GLY A 460 23.86 17.91 2.19
CA GLY A 460 23.81 17.29 3.51
C GLY A 460 22.48 17.46 4.27
N ASP A 461 21.61 18.35 3.80
CA ASP A 461 20.28 18.65 4.39
C ASP A 461 19.10 18.31 3.45
N GLU A 462 19.36 17.49 2.44
CA GLU A 462 18.34 17.05 1.48
C GLU A 462 17.67 15.75 1.94
N TYR A 463 16.35 15.74 1.84
CA TYR A 463 15.51 14.59 2.15
C TYR A 463 14.70 14.19 0.93
N THR A 464 14.44 12.89 0.79
CA THR A 464 13.46 12.37 -0.16
C THR A 464 12.19 12.07 0.61
N LEU A 465 11.10 12.68 0.19
CA LEU A 465 9.77 12.51 0.74
C LEU A 465 9.05 11.47 -0.13
N ASN A 466 8.44 10.47 0.50
CA ASN A 466 7.69 9.40 -0.15
C ASN A 466 6.25 9.41 0.38
N LEU A 467 5.27 9.52 -0.52
CA LEU A 467 3.85 9.35 -0.22
C LEU A 467 3.37 8.06 -0.88
N THR A 468 2.97 7.08 -0.06
CA THR A 468 2.54 5.78 -0.54
C THR A 468 1.03 5.62 -0.45
N ALA A 469 0.44 4.90 -1.41
CA ALA A 469 -0.97 4.49 -1.39
C ALA A 469 -1.09 3.02 -1.84
N SER A 470 -1.84 2.21 -1.10
CA SER A 470 -2.16 0.81 -1.44
C SER A 470 -3.62 0.49 -1.13
N GLY A 471 -4.16 -0.56 -1.77
CA GLY A 471 -5.56 -0.98 -1.64
C GLY A 471 -5.98 -1.55 -0.27
N ASP A 472 -5.07 -1.68 0.70
CA ASP A 472 -5.35 -2.30 2.00
C ASP A 472 -4.85 -1.46 3.17
N SER A 473 -5.73 -1.02 4.08
CA SER A 473 -5.34 -0.30 5.30
C SER A 473 -4.58 -1.18 6.31
N THR A 474 -3.65 -0.61 7.07
CA THR A 474 -3.10 -1.25 8.27
C THR A 474 -4.12 -1.43 9.40
N SER A 475 -5.33 -0.84 9.28
CA SER A 475 -6.49 -1.11 10.14
C SER A 475 -7.17 -2.45 9.80
N SER A 476 -6.87 -3.05 8.65
CA SER A 476 -7.29 -4.40 8.27
C SER A 476 -6.36 -5.42 8.94
N THR A 477 -6.40 -5.53 10.26
CA THR A 477 -5.50 -6.47 11.00
C THR A 477 -5.79 -7.96 10.75
N VAL A 478 -6.73 -8.27 9.86
CA VAL A 478 -7.01 -9.63 9.42
C VAL A 478 -7.19 -9.62 7.92
N THR A 479 -6.25 -10.26 7.20
CA THR A 479 -6.59 -10.85 5.90
C THR A 479 -7.57 -11.97 6.21
N THR A 480 -8.87 -11.68 6.37
CA THR A 480 -9.87 -12.74 6.30
C THR A 480 -9.95 -13.08 4.84
N VAL A 481 -9.19 -14.11 4.45
CA VAL A 481 -9.46 -14.79 3.21
C VAL A 481 -10.93 -15.20 3.27
N THR A 482 -11.69 -14.97 2.20
CA THR A 482 -13.02 -15.58 2.09
C THR A 482 -12.86 -17.07 2.38
N PRO A 483 -13.70 -17.70 3.21
CA PRO A 483 -13.62 -19.14 3.42
C PRO A 483 -13.57 -19.83 2.06
N ALA A 484 -12.57 -20.68 1.84
CA ALA A 484 -12.26 -21.22 0.52
C ALA A 484 -11.68 -22.63 0.61
N ASP A 485 -12.09 -23.49 -0.31
CA ASP A 485 -11.57 -24.84 -0.44
C ASP A 485 -10.75 -24.94 -1.73
N ILE A 486 -9.43 -24.96 -1.59
CA ILE A 486 -8.52 -24.86 -2.74
C ILE A 486 -7.94 -26.23 -3.05
N VAL A 487 -8.19 -26.73 -4.26
CA VAL A 487 -7.59 -27.95 -4.77
C VAL A 487 -6.44 -27.57 -5.71
N LEU A 488 -5.21 -27.80 -5.25
CA LEU A 488 -4.03 -27.64 -6.08
C LEU A 488 -3.81 -28.92 -6.89
N VAL A 489 -3.97 -28.81 -8.21
CA VAL A 489 -3.83 -29.93 -9.16
C VAL A 489 -2.52 -29.77 -9.91
N MET A 490 -1.51 -30.54 -9.51
CA MET A 490 -0.14 -30.39 -9.99
C MET A 490 0.26 -31.51 -10.95
N ASP A 491 0.67 -31.12 -12.15
CA ASP A 491 1.33 -32.02 -13.08
C ASP A 491 2.67 -32.50 -12.50
N LYS A 492 2.83 -33.82 -12.45
CA LYS A 492 4.02 -34.57 -12.06
C LYS A 492 4.42 -35.53 -13.18
N SER A 493 4.13 -35.19 -14.43
CA SER A 493 4.61 -35.91 -15.62
C SER A 493 6.12 -35.76 -15.79
N GLY A 494 6.74 -36.65 -16.57
CA GLY A 494 8.18 -36.66 -16.76
C GLY A 494 8.74 -35.37 -17.38
N SER A 495 7.94 -34.61 -18.14
CA SER A 495 8.33 -33.32 -18.74
C SER A 495 8.60 -32.23 -17.69
N MET A 496 7.95 -32.30 -16.53
CA MET A 496 8.16 -31.37 -15.42
C MET A 496 9.57 -31.42 -14.81
N ASN A 497 10.38 -32.46 -15.12
CA ASN A 497 11.79 -32.52 -14.73
C ASN A 497 12.69 -31.58 -15.56
N LYS A 498 12.21 -31.02 -16.68
CA LYS A 498 12.97 -30.07 -17.49
C LYS A 498 13.02 -28.70 -16.82
N ASP A 499 14.13 -27.99 -16.99
CA ASP A 499 14.28 -26.56 -16.64
C ASP A 499 13.83 -26.17 -15.22
N ASN A 500 13.88 -27.10 -14.26
CA ASN A 500 13.38 -26.94 -12.89
C ASN A 500 11.88 -26.57 -12.78
N ARG A 501 11.05 -26.92 -13.79
CA ARG A 501 9.61 -26.60 -13.82
C ARG A 501 8.89 -27.11 -12.57
N ASP A 502 9.13 -28.37 -12.19
CA ASP A 502 8.55 -28.96 -10.98
C ASP A 502 8.99 -28.23 -9.71
N THR A 503 10.29 -27.95 -9.56
CA THR A 503 10.82 -27.21 -8.41
C THR A 503 10.16 -25.83 -8.29
N ASN A 504 9.98 -25.13 -9.41
CA ASN A 504 9.33 -23.83 -9.44
C ASN A 504 7.84 -23.94 -9.04
N ALA A 505 7.13 -24.95 -9.53
CA ALA A 505 5.75 -25.24 -9.18
C ALA A 505 5.59 -25.57 -7.68
N GLN A 506 6.48 -26.40 -7.12
CA GLN A 506 6.52 -26.70 -5.69
C GLN A 506 6.75 -25.43 -4.85
N ASN A 507 7.72 -24.59 -5.24
CA ASN A 507 8.01 -23.35 -4.53
C ASN A 507 6.81 -22.37 -4.54
N ALA A 508 6.14 -22.23 -5.68
CA ALA A 508 4.96 -21.38 -5.80
C ALA A 508 3.77 -21.92 -4.97
N ALA A 509 3.54 -23.23 -5.02
CA ALA A 509 2.53 -23.91 -4.20
C ALA A 509 2.79 -23.71 -2.70
N ASN A 510 4.03 -23.89 -2.26
CA ASN A 510 4.44 -23.70 -0.88
C ASN A 510 4.29 -22.26 -0.42
N ALA A 511 4.62 -21.29 -1.28
CA ALA A 511 4.42 -19.88 -0.98
C ALA A 511 2.94 -19.53 -0.82
N LEU A 512 2.08 -20.03 -1.70
CA LEU A 512 0.63 -19.85 -1.61
C LEU A 512 0.05 -20.49 -0.36
N ALA A 513 0.44 -21.73 -0.04
CA ALA A 513 0.02 -22.41 1.17
C ALA A 513 0.44 -21.65 2.44
N LYS A 514 1.66 -21.13 2.50
CA LYS A 514 2.15 -20.31 3.62
C LYS A 514 1.38 -18.98 3.75
N LYS A 515 0.92 -18.40 2.64
CA LYS A 515 0.09 -17.18 2.64
C LYS A 515 -1.34 -17.43 3.15
N LEU A 516 -1.94 -18.56 2.80
CA LEU A 516 -3.34 -18.88 3.09
C LEU A 516 -3.53 -19.61 4.42
N LEU A 517 -2.67 -20.59 4.71
CA LEU A 517 -2.81 -21.54 5.81
C LEU A 517 -1.99 -21.09 7.03
N THR A 518 -2.34 -19.91 7.56
CA THR A 518 -1.64 -19.28 8.70
C THR A 518 -2.18 -19.76 10.05
N ASP A 519 -1.45 -19.47 11.14
CA ASP A 519 -1.93 -19.75 12.51
C ASP A 519 -3.27 -19.05 12.79
N LYS A 520 -3.47 -17.83 12.26
CA LYS A 520 -4.74 -17.12 12.34
C LYS A 520 -5.88 -17.86 11.63
N ASN A 521 -5.62 -18.46 10.48
CA ASN A 521 -6.60 -19.29 9.78
C ASN A 521 -6.97 -20.53 10.61
N LEU A 522 -6.00 -21.14 11.30
CA LEU A 522 -6.23 -22.32 12.14
C LEU A 522 -7.13 -22.01 13.36
N GLU A 523 -7.07 -20.78 13.88
CA GLU A 523 -7.91 -20.32 15.00
C GLU A 523 -9.39 -20.10 14.62
N LEU A 524 -9.72 -20.00 13.33
CA LEU A 524 -11.09 -19.78 12.84
C LEU A 524 -11.97 -21.04 13.00
N PRO A 525 -13.31 -20.88 13.17
CA PRO A 525 -14.26 -21.99 13.04
C PRO A 525 -14.11 -22.68 11.69
N THR A 526 -14.31 -23.99 11.62
CA THR A 526 -14.03 -24.79 10.42
C THR A 526 -14.68 -24.20 9.18
N GLU A 527 -15.96 -23.83 9.25
CA GLU A 527 -16.76 -23.18 8.20
C GLU A 527 -16.19 -21.85 7.68
N GLN A 528 -15.32 -21.19 8.45
CA GLN A 528 -14.67 -19.93 8.09
C GLN A 528 -13.21 -20.08 7.62
N GLN A 529 -12.65 -21.29 7.71
CA GLN A 529 -11.26 -21.56 7.33
C GLN A 529 -11.08 -21.57 5.81
N VAL A 530 -9.87 -21.24 5.38
CA VAL A 530 -9.30 -21.70 4.12
C VAL A 530 -8.70 -23.08 4.32
N GLN A 531 -9.02 -24.00 3.43
CA GLN A 531 -8.44 -25.34 3.41
C GLN A 531 -7.83 -25.61 2.04
N MET A 532 -6.71 -26.32 2.00
CA MET A 532 -6.09 -26.73 0.75
C MET A 532 -5.99 -28.26 0.66
N ALA A 533 -6.20 -28.79 -0.54
CA ALA A 533 -5.94 -30.17 -0.91
C ALA A 533 -4.92 -30.20 -2.06
N VAL A 534 -4.20 -31.31 -2.20
CA VAL A 534 -3.23 -31.52 -3.29
C VAL A 534 -3.59 -32.79 -4.05
N VAL A 535 -3.88 -32.61 -5.34
CA VAL A 535 -3.96 -33.69 -6.31
C VAL A 535 -2.71 -33.60 -7.17
N THR A 536 -1.94 -34.67 -7.26
CA THR A 536 -0.87 -34.76 -8.26
C THR A 536 -1.29 -35.71 -9.36
N PHE A 537 -0.80 -35.48 -10.57
CA PHE A 537 -1.12 -36.37 -11.67
C PHE A 537 0.06 -36.60 -12.60
N ASN A 538 0.06 -37.78 -13.22
CA ASN A 538 0.88 -38.11 -14.37
C ASN A 538 0.02 -38.92 -15.34
N LYS A 539 0.38 -40.17 -15.66
CA LYS A 539 -0.52 -41.11 -16.34
C LYS A 539 -1.81 -41.35 -15.52
N ASN A 540 -1.71 -41.32 -14.18
CA ASN A 540 -2.83 -41.43 -13.26
C ASN A 540 -2.86 -40.23 -12.31
N ALA A 541 -4.01 -39.93 -11.72
CA ALA A 541 -4.13 -38.96 -10.64
C ALA A 541 -3.99 -39.62 -9.27
N THR A 542 -3.55 -38.85 -8.28
CA THR A 542 -3.43 -39.28 -6.89
C THR A 542 -3.79 -38.10 -5.98
N LEU A 543 -4.71 -38.33 -5.03
CA LEU A 543 -4.93 -37.41 -3.91
C LEU A 543 -3.79 -37.57 -2.90
N GLU A 544 -2.80 -36.68 -2.95
CA GLU A 544 -1.65 -36.72 -2.03
C GLU A 544 -2.03 -36.16 -0.65
N GLN A 545 -2.95 -35.20 -0.61
CA GLN A 545 -3.42 -34.57 0.61
C GLN A 545 -4.86 -34.13 0.44
N GLY A 546 -5.75 -34.63 1.32
CA GLY A 546 -7.11 -34.07 1.46
C GLY A 546 -7.08 -32.68 2.09
N PHE A 547 -8.24 -32.03 2.19
CA PHE A 547 -8.33 -30.67 2.75
C PHE A 547 -7.65 -30.55 4.11
N THR A 548 -6.74 -29.58 4.23
CA THR A 548 -5.95 -29.31 5.43
C THR A 548 -5.74 -27.80 5.60
N THR A 549 -5.57 -27.38 6.85
CA THR A 549 -5.15 -26.03 7.24
C THR A 549 -3.65 -25.93 7.53
N SER A 550 -2.88 -26.98 7.24
CA SER A 550 -1.44 -27.02 7.51
C SER A 550 -0.61 -26.78 6.25
N ALA A 551 0.10 -25.64 6.20
CA ALA A 551 1.05 -25.37 5.12
C ALA A 551 2.15 -26.45 5.00
N SER A 552 2.59 -27.04 6.12
CA SER A 552 3.59 -28.12 6.09
C SER A 552 3.07 -29.43 5.49
N SER A 553 1.78 -29.72 5.63
CA SER A 553 1.15 -30.87 4.97
C SER A 553 1.14 -30.67 3.45
N ILE A 554 0.87 -29.45 2.98
CA ILE A 554 0.96 -29.10 1.55
C ILE A 554 2.41 -29.24 1.06
N GLU A 555 3.38 -28.71 1.80
CA GLU A 555 4.81 -28.81 1.46
C GLU A 555 5.29 -30.25 1.29
N SER A 556 4.77 -31.16 2.13
CA SER A 556 5.06 -32.60 2.01
C SER A 556 4.33 -33.25 0.82
N ALA A 557 3.09 -32.84 0.55
CA ALA A 557 2.27 -33.42 -0.51
C ALA A 557 2.76 -33.06 -1.92
N VAL A 558 3.32 -31.86 -2.09
CA VAL A 558 3.82 -31.41 -3.40
C VAL A 558 5.21 -31.95 -3.75
N SER A 559 5.93 -32.61 -2.83
CA SER A 559 7.34 -33.00 -3.05
C SER A 559 7.55 -34.25 -3.90
N ARG A 560 6.48 -34.91 -4.39
CA ARG A 560 6.59 -36.14 -5.19
C ARG A 560 7.36 -35.88 -6.49
N ALA A 561 8.27 -36.80 -6.83
CA ALA A 561 9.11 -36.69 -8.02
C ALA A 561 8.29 -36.88 -9.32
N PRO A 562 8.53 -36.08 -10.37
CA PRO A 562 7.82 -36.22 -11.64
C PRO A 562 8.22 -37.47 -12.43
N SER A 563 7.24 -38.17 -13.00
CA SER A 563 7.41 -39.37 -13.84
C SER A 563 6.15 -39.66 -14.67
N GLY A 564 6.27 -40.38 -15.79
CA GLY A 564 5.11 -40.78 -16.61
C GLY A 564 4.61 -39.71 -17.59
N GLY A 565 3.43 -39.92 -18.18
CA GLY A 565 2.80 -38.95 -19.10
C GLY A 565 1.81 -38.01 -18.40
N THR A 566 0.90 -37.41 -19.16
CA THR A 566 0.09 -36.26 -18.72
C THR A 566 -1.40 -36.55 -18.92
N ASN A 567 -2.13 -36.91 -17.86
CA ASN A 567 -3.56 -37.23 -17.89
C ASN A 567 -4.38 -36.15 -17.18
N TRP A 568 -4.82 -35.14 -17.93
CA TRP A 568 -5.62 -34.03 -17.41
C TRP A 568 -7.00 -34.48 -16.91
N GLU A 569 -7.63 -35.44 -17.61
CA GLU A 569 -8.96 -35.97 -17.26
C GLU A 569 -8.95 -36.56 -15.85
N ALA A 570 -8.04 -37.51 -15.58
CA ALA A 570 -7.95 -38.15 -14.28
C ALA A 570 -7.67 -37.13 -13.15
N ALA A 571 -6.86 -36.11 -13.45
CA ALA A 571 -6.50 -35.07 -12.48
C ALA A 571 -7.71 -34.24 -12.06
N LEU A 572 -8.49 -33.80 -13.04
CA LEU A 572 -9.69 -32.99 -12.82
C LEU A 572 -10.82 -33.83 -12.22
N GLU A 573 -10.94 -35.10 -12.59
CA GLU A 573 -11.91 -36.02 -12.00
C GLU A 573 -11.62 -36.23 -10.51
N GLN A 574 -10.35 -36.46 -10.16
CA GLN A 574 -9.93 -36.57 -8.77
C GLN A 574 -10.17 -35.27 -7.99
N ALA A 575 -9.91 -34.11 -8.60
CA ALA A 575 -10.16 -32.80 -7.99
C ALA A 575 -11.66 -32.56 -7.75
N ASN A 576 -12.50 -32.87 -8.74
CA ASN A 576 -13.96 -32.73 -8.66
C ASN A 576 -14.57 -33.67 -7.63
N SER A 577 -13.99 -34.86 -7.42
CA SER A 577 -14.48 -35.84 -6.44
C SER A 577 -14.28 -35.46 -4.98
N LEU A 578 -13.49 -34.42 -4.69
CA LEU A 578 -13.26 -33.95 -3.32
C LEU A 578 -14.54 -33.34 -2.73
N PRO A 579 -14.83 -33.57 -1.44
CA PRO A 579 -16.08 -33.12 -0.82
C PRO A 579 -16.18 -31.59 -0.80
N ASP A 580 -17.38 -31.06 -1.02
CA ASP A 580 -17.70 -29.64 -0.88
C ASP A 580 -18.11 -29.30 0.55
N ARG A 581 -17.69 -28.13 1.05
CA ARG A 581 -18.23 -27.56 2.29
C ARG A 581 -19.34 -26.57 1.98
N SER A 582 -20.47 -26.73 2.68
CA SER A 582 -21.64 -25.86 2.54
C SER A 582 -21.26 -24.39 2.82
N GLY A 583 -21.66 -23.49 1.93
CA GLY A 583 -21.39 -22.05 2.04
C GLY A 583 -19.95 -21.63 1.71
N VAL A 584 -19.09 -22.53 1.24
CA VAL A 584 -17.68 -22.27 0.93
C VAL A 584 -17.38 -22.52 -0.54
N LYS A 585 -16.73 -21.55 -1.21
CA LYS A 585 -16.36 -21.65 -2.62
C LYS A 585 -15.18 -22.61 -2.80
N LYS A 586 -15.30 -23.57 -3.72
CA LYS A 586 -14.18 -24.42 -4.16
C LYS A 586 -13.38 -23.74 -5.29
N HIS A 587 -12.06 -23.83 -5.24
CA HIS A 587 -11.14 -23.28 -6.24
C HIS A 587 -10.16 -24.36 -6.70
N ILE A 588 -10.10 -24.66 -8.00
CA ILE A 588 -9.20 -25.64 -8.59
C ILE A 588 -8.08 -24.90 -9.30
N ILE A 589 -6.84 -25.07 -8.85
CA ILE A 589 -5.66 -24.50 -9.52
C ILE A 589 -4.98 -25.63 -10.30
N PHE A 590 -5.15 -25.62 -11.61
CA PHE A 590 -4.65 -26.64 -12.52
C PHE A 590 -3.35 -26.20 -13.19
N LEU A 591 -2.25 -26.89 -12.88
CA LEU A 591 -0.93 -26.61 -13.43
C LEU A 591 -0.48 -27.74 -14.35
N SER A 592 0.01 -27.41 -15.55
CA SER A 592 0.64 -28.38 -16.46
C SER A 592 1.67 -27.73 -17.41
N ASP A 593 2.68 -28.49 -17.81
CA ASP A 593 3.75 -28.05 -18.72
C ASP A 593 3.61 -28.60 -20.15
N GLY A 594 2.59 -29.41 -20.43
CA GLY A 594 2.37 -30.03 -21.72
C GLY A 594 0.91 -30.36 -21.99
N ASP A 595 0.60 -30.63 -23.26
CA ASP A 595 -0.74 -31.07 -23.68
C ASP A 595 -1.06 -32.49 -23.15
N PRO A 596 -2.34 -32.85 -22.97
CA PRO A 596 -2.70 -34.16 -22.39
C PRO A 596 -2.30 -35.31 -23.34
N THR A 597 -1.63 -36.32 -22.81
CA THR A 597 -1.15 -37.50 -23.55
C THR A 597 -1.85 -38.81 -23.19
N TYR A 598 -2.70 -38.78 -22.16
CA TYR A 598 -3.51 -39.90 -21.69
C TYR A 598 -4.90 -39.44 -21.25
N GLN A 599 -5.85 -40.39 -21.24
CA GLN A 599 -7.23 -40.24 -20.79
C GLN A 599 -7.72 -41.56 -20.15
N THR A 600 -8.76 -41.48 -19.34
CA THR A 600 -9.47 -42.62 -18.73
C THR A 600 -10.76 -42.93 -19.49
N SER A 601 -11.38 -41.93 -20.12
CA SER A 601 -12.58 -42.12 -20.94
C SER A 601 -12.30 -42.90 -22.23
N SER A 602 -13.23 -43.79 -22.58
CA SER A 602 -13.17 -44.58 -23.82
C SER A 602 -13.72 -43.80 -25.01
N TYR A 603 -12.93 -43.67 -26.07
CA TYR A 603 -13.33 -43.05 -27.34
C TYR A 603 -13.05 -43.99 -28.51
N SER A 604 -13.95 -44.01 -29.50
CA SER A 604 -13.73 -44.77 -30.74
C SER A 604 -13.19 -43.88 -31.86
N GLY A 605 -12.30 -44.40 -32.69
CA GLY A 605 -11.69 -43.62 -33.77
C GLY A 605 -11.17 -44.45 -34.94
N CYS A 606 -10.81 -43.73 -36.01
CA CYS A 606 -10.37 -44.30 -37.27
C CYS A 606 -8.85 -44.30 -37.43
N TYR A 607 -8.26 -45.42 -37.84
CA TYR A 607 -6.83 -45.51 -38.10
C TYR A 607 -6.47 -46.43 -39.27
N SER A 608 -5.29 -46.23 -39.83
CA SER A 608 -4.70 -47.16 -40.80
C SER A 608 -3.46 -47.84 -40.19
N LYS A 609 -3.20 -49.09 -40.58
CA LYS A 609 -2.03 -49.84 -40.12
C LYS A 609 -1.16 -50.23 -41.31
N ARG A 610 0.08 -49.73 -41.37
CA ARG A 610 1.07 -50.09 -42.40
C ARG A 610 2.39 -50.48 -41.75
N LYS A 611 2.92 -51.65 -42.11
CA LYS A 611 4.20 -52.19 -41.61
C LYS A 611 4.34 -52.15 -40.07
N GLY A 612 3.24 -52.39 -39.35
CA GLY A 612 3.21 -52.39 -37.87
C GLY A 612 2.99 -51.02 -37.22
N VAL A 613 3.06 -49.92 -37.97
CA VAL A 613 2.79 -48.55 -37.47
C VAL A 613 1.31 -48.23 -37.66
N ARG A 614 0.68 -47.68 -36.60
CA ARG A 614 -0.68 -47.13 -36.63
C ARG A 614 -0.61 -45.64 -36.98
N THR A 615 -1.45 -45.19 -37.90
CA THR A 615 -1.61 -43.77 -38.28
C THR A 615 -3.05 -43.34 -38.03
N ALA A 616 -3.24 -42.30 -37.23
CA ALA A 616 -4.54 -41.76 -36.87
C ALA A 616 -5.18 -40.98 -38.01
N HIS A 617 -6.51 -41.09 -38.14
CA HIS A 617 -7.32 -40.35 -39.09
C HIS A 617 -8.53 -39.70 -38.39
N PRO A 618 -8.31 -38.63 -37.59
CA PRO A 618 -9.37 -37.94 -36.86
C PRO A 618 -10.42 -37.29 -37.76
N GLU A 619 -10.12 -37.06 -39.04
CA GLU A 619 -11.05 -36.50 -40.02
C GLU A 619 -12.26 -37.41 -40.32
N TYR A 620 -12.19 -38.70 -39.97
CA TYR A 620 -13.30 -39.64 -40.10
C TYR A 620 -13.86 -39.97 -38.72
N THR A 621 -14.94 -39.27 -38.34
CA THR A 621 -15.57 -39.36 -37.02
C THR A 621 -16.65 -40.44 -36.90
N THR A 622 -16.89 -41.23 -37.97
CA THR A 622 -17.88 -42.31 -37.96
C THR A 622 -17.29 -43.62 -38.49
N PRO A 623 -17.78 -44.79 -38.03
CA PRO A 623 -17.35 -46.08 -38.57
C PRO A 623 -17.55 -46.21 -40.09
N GLU A 624 -18.61 -45.60 -40.63
CA GLU A 624 -18.97 -45.65 -42.05
C GLU A 624 -17.98 -44.85 -42.89
N SER A 625 -17.67 -43.60 -42.50
CA SER A 625 -16.71 -42.76 -43.22
C SER A 625 -15.29 -43.33 -43.15
N CYS A 626 -14.91 -43.92 -42.02
CA CYS A 626 -13.63 -44.61 -41.85
C CYS A 626 -13.49 -45.83 -42.78
N ARG A 627 -14.51 -46.70 -42.79
CA ARG A 627 -14.49 -47.92 -43.60
C ARG A 627 -14.56 -47.63 -45.10
N ALA A 628 -15.20 -46.53 -45.50
CA ALA A 628 -15.20 -46.09 -46.90
C ALA A 628 -13.79 -45.86 -47.47
N GLN A 629 -12.82 -45.46 -46.62
CA GLN A 629 -11.41 -45.29 -46.99
C GLN A 629 -10.55 -46.55 -46.83
N ARG A 630 -11.18 -47.69 -46.49
CA ARG A 630 -10.51 -48.96 -46.14
C ARG A 630 -9.60 -48.84 -44.91
N TYR A 631 -9.95 -47.95 -43.99
CA TYR A 631 -9.32 -47.84 -42.69
C TYR A 631 -10.07 -48.67 -41.64
N THR A 632 -9.47 -48.80 -40.46
CA THR A 632 -9.99 -49.59 -39.34
C THR A 632 -10.60 -48.66 -38.31
N TRP A 633 -11.84 -48.93 -37.92
CA TRP A 633 -12.51 -48.30 -36.79
C TRP A 633 -12.38 -49.19 -35.57
N ASP A 634 -11.96 -48.64 -34.43
CA ASP A 634 -11.73 -49.40 -33.20
C ASP A 634 -12.01 -48.54 -31.97
N GLU A 635 -12.26 -49.20 -30.85
CA GLU A 635 -12.43 -48.56 -29.56
C GLU A 635 -11.04 -48.33 -28.94
N ASN A 636 -10.71 -47.08 -28.61
CA ASN A 636 -9.39 -46.61 -28.15
C ASN A 636 -8.23 -47.00 -29.06
N PRO A 637 -8.23 -46.48 -30.32
CA PRO A 637 -7.25 -46.87 -31.34
C PRO A 637 -5.82 -46.41 -31.03
N ASP A 638 -5.64 -45.45 -30.13
CA ASP A 638 -4.39 -44.95 -29.57
C ASP A 638 -3.72 -45.92 -28.58
N GLY A 639 -4.45 -46.96 -28.15
CA GLY A 639 -3.93 -48.04 -27.30
C GLY A 639 -4.38 -47.91 -25.85
N SER A 640 -4.39 -49.03 -25.14
CA SER A 640 -4.89 -49.12 -23.76
C SER A 640 -3.93 -49.87 -22.85
N SER A 641 -3.86 -49.44 -21.59
CA SER A 641 -3.16 -50.16 -20.53
C SER A 641 -3.83 -49.86 -19.19
N ASN A 642 -4.43 -50.89 -18.58
CA ASN A 642 -5.08 -50.86 -17.27
C ASN A 642 -6.17 -49.78 -17.13
N GLY A 643 -7.03 -49.61 -18.15
CA GLY A 643 -8.13 -48.64 -18.12
C GLY A 643 -7.70 -47.19 -18.40
N VAL A 644 -6.44 -46.97 -18.77
CA VAL A 644 -5.94 -45.68 -19.27
C VAL A 644 -5.58 -45.84 -20.75
N TYR A 645 -6.06 -44.90 -21.55
CA TYR A 645 -5.93 -44.82 -23.00
C TYR A 645 -5.03 -43.64 -23.39
N GLY A 646 -4.48 -43.65 -24.60
CA GLY A 646 -3.65 -42.57 -25.11
C GLY A 646 -2.33 -43.02 -25.72
N ALA A 647 -1.82 -42.24 -26.68
CA ALA A 647 -0.57 -42.51 -27.38
C ALA A 647 0.68 -42.28 -26.50
N GLY A 648 0.52 -41.58 -25.38
CA GLY A 648 1.54 -41.38 -24.35
C GLY A 648 2.49 -40.21 -24.58
N ASP A 649 2.67 -39.75 -25.81
CA ASP A 649 3.49 -38.59 -26.17
C ASP A 649 2.74 -37.51 -26.96
N SER A 650 1.49 -37.77 -27.34
CA SER A 650 0.70 -36.93 -28.23
C SER A 650 -0.80 -37.21 -28.11
N ASP A 651 -1.61 -36.32 -28.69
CA ASP A 651 -3.07 -36.45 -28.79
C ASP A 651 -3.52 -36.37 -30.26
N PRO A 652 -3.21 -37.39 -31.07
CA PRO A 652 -3.44 -37.33 -32.52
C PRO A 652 -4.93 -37.38 -32.89
N TYR A 653 -5.79 -37.83 -31.99
CA TYR A 653 -7.25 -37.88 -32.20
C TYR A 653 -8.01 -36.72 -31.56
N GLY A 654 -7.38 -35.98 -30.65
CA GLY A 654 -8.08 -34.97 -29.84
C GLY A 654 -8.84 -35.56 -28.63
N PHE A 655 -8.78 -36.87 -28.42
CA PHE A 655 -9.54 -37.57 -27.37
C PHE A 655 -9.09 -37.16 -25.98
N ASN A 656 -7.79 -37.02 -25.76
CA ASN A 656 -7.24 -36.72 -24.43
C ASN A 656 -7.70 -35.33 -23.97
N TYR A 657 -7.62 -34.37 -24.89
CA TYR A 657 -8.09 -33.01 -24.66
C TYR A 657 -9.63 -32.95 -24.49
N ALA A 658 -10.39 -33.63 -25.34
CA ALA A 658 -11.84 -33.67 -25.27
C ALA A 658 -12.34 -34.27 -23.94
N ALA A 659 -11.70 -35.34 -23.47
CA ALA A 659 -12.00 -35.97 -22.18
C ALA A 659 -11.74 -35.02 -21.01
N ALA A 660 -10.57 -34.36 -21.01
CA ALA A 660 -10.21 -33.38 -20.00
C ALA A 660 -11.20 -32.21 -19.94
N LEU A 661 -11.59 -31.67 -21.11
CA LEU A 661 -12.56 -30.58 -21.20
C LEU A 661 -13.94 -31.00 -20.68
N ALA A 662 -14.38 -32.21 -21.02
CA ALA A 662 -15.66 -32.75 -20.54
C ALA A 662 -15.69 -32.89 -19.01
N VAL A 663 -14.59 -33.30 -18.38
CA VAL A 663 -14.49 -33.40 -16.91
C VAL A 663 -14.34 -32.03 -16.27
N ALA A 664 -13.56 -31.12 -16.87
CA ALA A 664 -13.44 -29.74 -16.39
C ALA A 664 -14.81 -29.07 -16.29
N ASN A 665 -15.67 -29.27 -17.29
CA ASN A 665 -17.02 -28.68 -17.34
C ASN A 665 -18.04 -29.37 -16.40
N LYS A 666 -17.64 -30.42 -15.67
CA LYS A 666 -18.45 -31.10 -14.64
C LYS A 666 -18.06 -30.71 -13.22
N ARG A 667 -17.23 -29.69 -13.03
CA ARG A 667 -16.66 -29.28 -11.72
C ARG A 667 -17.63 -28.58 -10.77
N GLY A 668 -18.91 -28.47 -11.12
CA GLY A 668 -19.89 -27.69 -10.34
C GLY A 668 -19.59 -26.19 -10.40
N ASP A 669 -19.71 -25.50 -9.27
CA ASP A 669 -19.46 -24.06 -9.15
C ASP A 669 -17.97 -23.72 -8.87
N ALA A 670 -17.09 -24.73 -8.87
CA ALA A 670 -15.68 -24.56 -8.55
C ALA A 670 -14.98 -23.63 -9.56
N ALA A 671 -14.30 -22.60 -9.06
CA ALA A 671 -13.51 -21.70 -9.89
C ALA A 671 -12.26 -22.42 -10.40
N LEU A 672 -12.05 -22.45 -11.73
CA LEU A 672 -10.89 -23.12 -12.33
C LEU A 672 -9.85 -22.09 -12.76
N TYR A 673 -8.61 -22.24 -12.28
CA TYR A 673 -7.46 -21.47 -12.73
C TYR A 673 -6.53 -22.38 -13.52
N VAL A 674 -6.19 -21.99 -14.74
CA VAL A 674 -5.33 -22.77 -15.63
C VAL A 674 -3.97 -22.09 -15.70
N VAL A 675 -2.91 -22.77 -15.24
CA VAL A 675 -1.56 -22.20 -15.16
C VAL A 675 -0.61 -22.98 -16.05
N LYS A 676 -0.07 -22.31 -17.07
CA LYS A 676 0.85 -22.88 -18.04
C LYS A 676 2.29 -22.76 -17.56
N THR A 677 2.96 -23.87 -17.26
CA THR A 677 4.34 -23.84 -16.72
C THR A 677 5.43 -24.00 -17.78
N SER A 678 5.07 -24.13 -19.06
CA SER A 678 6.00 -24.20 -20.18
C SER A 678 5.35 -23.76 -21.49
N THR A 679 6.13 -23.20 -22.41
CA THR A 679 5.69 -22.87 -23.77
C THR A 679 5.31 -24.10 -24.60
N GLU A 680 5.71 -25.30 -24.15
CA GLU A 680 5.36 -26.60 -24.76
C GLU A 680 3.86 -26.95 -24.59
N ALA A 681 3.16 -26.42 -23.58
CA ALA A 681 1.72 -26.62 -23.40
C ALA A 681 0.92 -25.69 -24.33
N LYS A 682 0.57 -26.17 -25.52
CA LYS A 682 -0.04 -25.34 -26.57
C LYS A 682 -1.56 -25.21 -26.39
N LYS A 683 -2.20 -26.22 -25.79
CA LYS A 683 -3.66 -26.28 -25.63
C LYS A 683 -4.17 -25.59 -24.36
N MET A 684 -3.32 -25.12 -23.46
CA MET A 684 -3.74 -24.52 -22.17
C MET A 684 -4.59 -23.25 -22.35
N ALA A 685 -4.29 -22.42 -23.36
CA ALA A 685 -5.07 -21.22 -23.67
C ALA A 685 -6.48 -21.57 -24.13
N ASP A 686 -6.57 -22.46 -25.12
CA ASP A 686 -7.84 -22.98 -25.64
C ASP A 686 -8.62 -23.69 -24.53
N PHE A 687 -7.92 -24.43 -23.65
CA PHE A 687 -8.51 -25.11 -22.51
C PHE A 687 -9.11 -24.12 -21.52
N ALA A 688 -8.38 -23.06 -21.15
CA ALA A 688 -8.86 -22.05 -20.23
C ALA A 688 -10.12 -21.35 -20.78
N ALA A 689 -10.11 -21.00 -22.07
CA ALA A 689 -11.25 -20.38 -22.73
C ALA A 689 -12.46 -21.32 -22.84
N GLN A 690 -12.25 -22.57 -23.26
CA GLN A 690 -13.33 -23.54 -23.49
C GLN A 690 -13.88 -24.15 -22.21
N ALA A 691 -13.06 -24.23 -21.15
CA ALA A 691 -13.46 -24.77 -19.86
C ALA A 691 -14.06 -23.69 -18.93
N ASP A 692 -14.23 -22.44 -19.38
CA ASP A 692 -14.68 -21.31 -18.55
C ASP A 692 -13.81 -21.14 -17.29
N ALA A 693 -12.48 -21.20 -17.48
CA ALA A 693 -11.55 -20.84 -16.42
C ALA A 693 -11.77 -19.37 -16.01
N VAL A 694 -11.32 -18.99 -14.82
CA VAL A 694 -11.41 -17.60 -14.35
C VAL A 694 -10.76 -16.66 -15.38
N ASP A 695 -11.48 -15.61 -15.77
CA ASP A 695 -11.16 -14.66 -16.85
C ASP A 695 -11.06 -15.25 -18.27
N GLY A 696 -11.43 -16.53 -18.46
CA GLY A 696 -11.38 -17.24 -19.74
C GLY A 696 -9.97 -17.37 -20.32
N LYS A 697 -8.92 -17.21 -19.51
CA LYS A 697 -7.52 -17.13 -19.94
C LYS A 697 -6.62 -17.99 -19.08
N GLU A 698 -5.53 -18.48 -19.68
CA GLU A 698 -4.47 -19.13 -18.93
C GLU A 698 -3.55 -18.10 -18.27
N PHE A 699 -3.03 -18.45 -17.10
CA PHE A 699 -1.96 -17.71 -16.45
C PHE A 699 -0.61 -18.20 -16.97
N ASP A 700 0.26 -17.24 -17.33
CA ASP A 700 1.63 -17.55 -17.71
C ASP A 700 2.46 -17.88 -16.46
N GLY A 701 2.92 -19.13 -16.37
CA GLY A 701 3.84 -19.63 -15.35
C GLY A 701 5.13 -20.20 -15.94
N THR A 702 5.50 -19.81 -17.17
CA THR A 702 6.61 -20.40 -17.93
C THR A 702 8.00 -20.16 -17.34
N ASN A 703 8.10 -19.27 -16.35
CA ASN A 703 9.31 -19.03 -15.56
C ASN A 703 8.94 -18.69 -14.10
N PRO A 704 9.90 -18.73 -13.16
CA PRO A 704 9.61 -18.51 -11.73
C PRO A 704 8.91 -17.19 -11.41
N ALA A 705 9.26 -16.09 -12.08
CA ALA A 705 8.67 -14.78 -11.83
C ALA A 705 7.22 -14.71 -12.31
N ASN A 706 6.96 -15.21 -13.52
CA ASN A 706 5.60 -15.26 -14.09
C ASN A 706 4.71 -16.21 -13.26
N LEU A 707 5.24 -17.35 -12.84
CA LEU A 707 4.50 -18.30 -12.00
C LEU A 707 4.16 -17.72 -10.61
N THR A 708 5.09 -16.98 -10.01
CA THR A 708 4.81 -16.23 -8.77
C THR A 708 3.70 -15.21 -8.99
N LYS A 709 3.77 -14.44 -10.08
CA LYS A 709 2.74 -13.46 -10.45
C LYS A 709 1.36 -14.11 -10.69
N ALA A 710 1.32 -15.25 -11.37
CA ALA A 710 0.10 -16.02 -11.60
C ALA A 710 -0.54 -16.44 -10.26
N PHE A 711 0.25 -17.00 -9.34
CA PHE A 711 -0.22 -17.43 -8.04
C PHE A 711 -0.63 -16.26 -7.14
N ASP A 712 0.02 -15.10 -7.27
CA ASP A 712 -0.39 -13.87 -6.58
C ASP A 712 -1.72 -13.34 -7.12
N GLN A 713 -1.96 -13.39 -8.43
CA GLN A 713 -3.25 -13.03 -9.03
C GLN A 713 -4.36 -13.99 -8.62
N ILE A 714 -4.07 -15.30 -8.60
CA ILE A 714 -5.01 -16.32 -8.11
C ILE A 714 -5.32 -16.07 -6.63
N TYR A 715 -4.31 -15.84 -5.80
CA TYR A 715 -4.49 -15.45 -4.40
C TYR A 715 -5.37 -14.20 -4.25
N SER A 716 -5.16 -13.16 -5.07
CA SER A 716 -5.98 -11.94 -5.06
C SER A 716 -7.42 -12.14 -5.55
N SER A 717 -7.68 -13.18 -6.35
CA SER A 717 -9.04 -13.56 -6.78
C SER A 717 -9.77 -14.42 -5.75
N ILE A 718 -9.04 -15.21 -4.95
CA ILE A 718 -9.57 -16.05 -3.87
C ILE A 718 -9.81 -15.22 -2.61
N THR A 719 -8.87 -14.32 -2.30
CA THR A 719 -9.00 -13.36 -1.21
C THR A 719 -9.80 -12.18 -1.74
N SER A 720 -10.98 -11.87 -1.19
CA SER A 720 -11.70 -10.65 -1.58
C SER A 720 -10.86 -9.43 -1.19
N SER A 721 -9.98 -8.99 -2.08
CA SER A 721 -9.21 -7.77 -1.90
C SER A 721 -9.96 -6.65 -2.60
N ALA A 722 -10.42 -5.70 -1.80
CA ALA A 722 -11.00 -4.51 -2.35
C ALA A 722 -9.96 -3.75 -3.16
N LYS A 723 -10.37 -3.30 -4.34
CA LYS A 723 -9.55 -2.43 -5.19
C LYS A 723 -9.87 -1.00 -4.84
N ILE A 724 -8.87 -0.14 -4.82
CA ILE A 724 -9.10 1.31 -4.79
C ILE A 724 -8.73 1.89 -6.15
N LYS A 725 -9.36 3.00 -6.51
CA LYS A 725 -8.93 3.82 -7.63
C LYS A 725 -8.30 5.08 -7.08
N VAL A 726 -7.01 5.31 -7.35
CA VAL A 726 -6.30 6.51 -6.90
C VAL A 726 -6.34 7.55 -8.02
N PHE A 727 -6.89 8.72 -7.72
CA PHE A 727 -7.01 9.83 -8.68
C PHE A 727 -5.84 10.80 -8.55
N SER A 728 -5.52 11.20 -7.33
CA SER A 728 -4.41 12.12 -7.08
C SER A 728 -3.85 12.02 -5.67
N ILE A 729 -2.58 12.36 -5.52
CA ILE A 729 -1.94 12.59 -4.23
C ILE A 729 -1.56 14.07 -4.16
N THR A 730 -1.99 14.74 -3.11
CA THR A 730 -1.71 16.15 -2.84
C THR A 730 -0.87 16.28 -1.59
N ASP A 731 0.17 17.12 -1.66
CA ASP A 731 1.04 17.42 -0.54
C ASP A 731 1.25 18.92 -0.45
N THR A 732 0.61 19.54 0.55
CA THR A 732 0.92 20.91 0.91
C THR A 732 2.11 20.97 1.84
N LEU A 733 3.22 21.48 1.31
CA LEU A 733 4.45 21.71 2.05
C LEU A 733 4.25 22.76 3.15
N SER A 734 4.85 22.51 4.31
CA SER A 734 4.91 23.51 5.38
C SER A 734 5.80 24.68 4.98
N GLN A 735 5.75 25.79 5.72
CA GLN A 735 6.69 26.90 5.54
C GLN A 735 8.15 26.50 5.79
N TRP A 736 8.36 25.43 6.56
CA TRP A 736 9.68 25.02 7.05
C TRP A 736 10.51 24.26 6.03
N VAL A 737 9.93 23.81 4.92
CA VAL A 737 10.65 23.06 3.87
C VAL A 737 10.50 23.70 2.49
N ASP A 738 11.56 23.62 1.70
CA ASP A 738 11.58 24.03 0.30
C ASP A 738 11.86 22.84 -0.62
N PRO A 739 11.23 22.75 -1.80
CA PRO A 739 11.63 21.79 -2.82
C PRO A 739 13.08 21.99 -3.27
N VAL A 740 13.83 20.91 -3.50
CA VAL A 740 15.24 21.02 -3.88
C VAL A 740 15.42 21.57 -5.30
N LYS A 741 14.58 21.14 -6.25
CA LYS A 741 14.75 21.44 -7.69
C LYS A 741 13.79 22.50 -8.24
N PHE A 742 12.70 22.81 -7.54
CA PHE A 742 11.61 23.63 -8.07
C PHE A 742 11.04 24.66 -7.06
N ALA A 743 11.81 25.07 -6.04
CA ALA A 743 11.35 26.04 -5.03
C ALA A 743 10.86 27.38 -5.61
N GLY A 744 11.41 27.81 -6.76
CA GLY A 744 11.02 29.05 -7.46
C GLY A 744 10.11 28.84 -8.67
N ALA A 745 9.47 27.68 -8.80
CA ALA A 745 8.54 27.43 -9.90
C ALA A 745 7.30 28.33 -9.80
N ALA A 746 6.78 28.76 -10.96
CA ALA A 746 5.57 29.57 -11.03
C ALA A 746 4.33 28.77 -10.59
N ASN A 747 3.27 29.46 -10.17
CA ASN A 747 1.99 28.82 -9.84
C ASN A 747 1.44 28.05 -11.05
N GLY A 748 1.13 26.77 -10.88
CA GLY A 748 0.63 25.88 -11.93
C GLY A 748 1.72 25.25 -12.81
N ALA A 749 2.99 25.33 -12.41
CA ALA A 749 4.09 24.76 -13.19
C ALA A 749 4.05 23.22 -13.20
N ASP A 750 4.32 22.63 -14.38
CA ASP A 750 4.57 21.20 -14.53
C ASP A 750 5.95 20.83 -13.97
N ILE A 751 5.94 19.93 -12.99
CA ILE A 751 7.13 19.46 -12.27
C ILE A 751 7.32 17.94 -12.42
N THR A 752 6.66 17.30 -13.39
CA THR A 752 6.68 15.86 -13.60
C THR A 752 8.10 15.30 -13.68
N GLN A 753 9.05 16.01 -14.30
CA GLN A 753 10.47 15.60 -14.36
C GLN A 753 11.22 15.56 -13.00
N TYR A 754 10.63 16.11 -11.94
CA TYR A 754 11.22 16.16 -10.59
C TYR A 754 10.52 15.22 -9.60
N VAL A 755 9.47 14.53 -10.04
CA VAL A 755 8.71 13.56 -9.26
C VAL A 755 8.99 12.16 -9.82
N THR A 756 9.03 11.17 -8.94
CA THR A 756 9.15 9.76 -9.34
C THR A 756 7.96 9.00 -8.77
N VAL A 757 7.24 8.30 -9.64
CA VAL A 757 6.15 7.41 -9.27
C VAL A 757 6.58 5.96 -9.53
N LYS A 758 6.39 5.09 -8.55
CA LYS A 758 6.53 3.64 -8.69
C LYS A 758 5.24 2.95 -8.33
N ASN A 759 4.96 1.81 -8.96
CA ASN A 759 3.96 0.85 -8.49
C ASN A 759 4.69 -0.45 -8.10
N GLY A 760 4.85 -0.70 -6.81
CA GLY A 760 5.73 -1.77 -6.32
C GLY A 760 7.18 -1.55 -6.73
N SER A 761 7.79 -2.52 -7.42
CA SER A 761 9.19 -2.41 -7.88
C SER A 761 9.33 -1.77 -9.27
N THR A 762 8.23 -1.50 -9.98
CA THR A 762 8.26 -0.95 -11.34
C THR A 762 8.07 0.57 -11.30
N THR A 763 8.89 1.29 -12.06
CA THR A 763 8.70 2.74 -12.25
C THR A 763 7.56 2.96 -13.25
N THR A 764 6.58 3.77 -12.86
CA THR A 764 5.44 4.11 -13.72
C THR A 764 5.89 5.06 -14.83
N PRO A 765 5.50 4.85 -16.09
CA PRO A 765 5.81 5.77 -17.18
C PRO A 765 5.27 7.18 -16.89
N THR A 766 6.03 8.23 -17.24
CA THR A 766 5.60 9.64 -17.09
C THR A 766 4.39 10.00 -17.95
N SER A 767 3.95 9.13 -18.87
CA SER A 767 2.70 9.28 -19.62
C SER A 767 1.45 8.95 -18.81
N GLU A 768 1.59 8.28 -17.67
CA GLU A 768 0.47 7.79 -16.84
C GLU A 768 0.19 8.69 -15.62
N TYR A 769 1.01 9.74 -15.42
CA TYR A 769 0.77 10.73 -14.37
C TYR A 769 1.32 12.10 -14.74
N THR A 770 0.77 13.14 -14.12
CA THR A 770 1.29 14.51 -14.18
C THR A 770 1.51 15.03 -12.76
N ALA A 771 2.55 15.83 -12.56
CA ALA A 771 2.81 16.50 -11.29
C ALA A 771 2.82 18.02 -11.48
N THR A 772 2.08 18.74 -10.65
CA THR A 772 1.96 20.20 -10.70
C THR A 772 2.36 20.83 -9.37
N TYR A 773 2.94 22.02 -9.45
CA TYR A 773 3.29 22.84 -8.29
C TYR A 773 2.45 24.12 -8.29
N SER A 774 1.69 24.32 -7.21
CA SER A 774 0.79 25.46 -7.06
C SER A 774 1.11 26.27 -5.81
N VAL A 775 0.94 27.58 -5.91
CA VAL A 775 1.07 28.53 -4.80
C VAL A 775 -0.21 29.35 -4.74
N ASP A 776 -0.95 29.25 -3.64
CA ASP A 776 -2.18 30.03 -3.45
C ASP A 776 -1.90 31.48 -3.02
N ASP A 777 -2.97 32.29 -2.93
CA ASP A 777 -2.87 33.72 -2.55
C ASP A 777 -2.30 33.95 -1.14
N SER A 778 -2.32 32.92 -0.28
CA SER A 778 -1.72 32.95 1.06
C SER A 778 -0.25 32.49 1.09
N GLY A 779 0.29 32.09 -0.07
CA GLY A 779 1.63 31.55 -0.20
C GLY A 779 1.73 30.05 0.13
N LYS A 780 0.61 29.34 0.26
CA LYS A 780 0.57 27.90 0.55
C LYS A 780 1.04 27.11 -0.67
N ARG A 781 2.07 26.28 -0.51
CA ARG A 781 2.74 25.56 -1.61
C ARG A 781 2.28 24.12 -1.68
N THR A 782 1.64 23.72 -2.77
CA THR A 782 1.09 22.36 -2.94
C THR A 782 1.67 21.66 -4.15
N VAL A 783 2.12 20.42 -3.95
CA VAL A 783 2.46 19.47 -5.00
C VAL A 783 1.25 18.56 -5.22
N THR A 784 0.74 18.51 -6.45
CA THR A 784 -0.37 17.62 -6.82
C THR A 784 0.08 16.66 -7.91
N VAL A 785 0.03 15.37 -7.62
CA VAL A 785 0.29 14.29 -8.59
C VAL A 785 -1.04 13.68 -9.00
N THR A 786 -1.40 13.78 -10.27
CA THR A 786 -2.66 13.28 -10.84
C THR A 786 -2.36 12.08 -11.74
N PHE A 787 -3.12 11.00 -11.59
CA PHE A 787 -2.91 9.74 -12.31
C PHE A 787 -3.94 9.58 -13.43
N ASN A 788 -3.48 9.36 -14.66
CA ASN A 788 -4.33 9.21 -15.87
C ASN A 788 -5.47 10.24 -16.00
N GLY A 789 -5.24 11.49 -15.58
CA GLY A 789 -6.27 12.54 -15.60
C GLY A 789 -7.44 12.23 -14.66
N THR A 790 -8.66 12.14 -15.20
CA THR A 790 -9.85 11.75 -14.44
C THR A 790 -9.99 10.24 -14.26
N ASP A 791 -9.22 9.46 -15.02
CA ASP A 791 -9.38 8.01 -15.09
C ASP A 791 -8.64 7.29 -13.97
N GLY A 792 -7.75 7.93 -13.21
CA GLY A 792 -7.05 7.35 -12.07
C GLY A 792 -6.24 6.08 -12.39
N ILE A 793 -5.73 5.43 -11.34
CA ILE A 793 -5.09 4.11 -11.41
C ILE A 793 -5.77 3.17 -10.42
N VAL A 794 -6.11 1.96 -10.87
CA VAL A 794 -6.61 0.90 -10.00
C VAL A 794 -5.43 0.29 -9.25
N VAL A 795 -5.53 0.24 -7.92
CA VAL A 795 -4.51 -0.27 -7.02
C VAL A 795 -5.12 -1.43 -6.22
N GLU A 796 -4.55 -2.62 -6.40
CA GLU A 796 -4.93 -3.81 -5.64
C GLU A 796 -4.23 -3.85 -4.27
N LYS A 797 -4.55 -4.84 -3.44
CA LYS A 797 -3.97 -4.99 -2.09
C LYS A 797 -2.44 -5.12 -2.10
N THR A 798 -1.86 -5.77 -3.11
CA THR A 798 -0.40 -5.95 -3.22
C THR A 798 0.30 -4.80 -3.92
N ASP A 799 -0.45 -3.92 -4.58
CA ASP A 799 0.09 -2.78 -5.30
C ASP A 799 0.39 -1.65 -4.33
N VAL A 800 1.52 -0.96 -4.55
CA VAL A 800 1.93 0.19 -3.72
C VAL A 800 2.36 1.29 -4.67
N ILE A 801 1.52 2.31 -4.85
CA ILE A 801 1.93 3.54 -5.50
C ILE A 801 2.84 4.28 -4.52
N ASP A 802 4.05 4.64 -4.96
CA ASP A 802 5.01 5.45 -4.21
C ASP A 802 5.37 6.70 -5.01
N VAL A 803 4.89 7.85 -4.55
CA VAL A 803 5.19 9.18 -5.09
C VAL A 803 6.35 9.78 -4.30
N SER A 804 7.45 10.10 -4.98
CA SER A 804 8.63 10.65 -4.32
C SER A 804 9.20 11.90 -5.00
N PHE A 805 9.65 12.85 -4.17
CA PHE A 805 10.38 14.05 -4.59
C PHE A 805 11.26 14.58 -3.45
N LYS A 806 12.21 15.47 -3.77
CA LYS A 806 13.23 15.95 -2.82
C LYS A 806 12.89 17.31 -2.20
N VAL A 807 13.05 17.41 -0.89
CA VAL A 807 12.86 18.63 -0.08
C VAL A 807 14.09 18.90 0.81
N LYS A 808 14.21 20.14 1.31
CA LYS A 808 15.24 20.56 2.27
C LYS A 808 14.66 21.54 3.29
N PRO A 809 15.21 21.69 4.50
CA PRO A 809 14.80 22.74 5.42
C PRO A 809 15.04 24.14 4.81
N SER A 810 14.02 24.98 4.90
CA SER A 810 14.02 26.38 4.48
C SER A 810 14.93 27.24 5.35
N ASP A 811 15.32 28.41 4.86
CA ASP A 811 16.11 29.36 5.67
C ASP A 811 15.35 29.86 6.90
N ALA A 812 14.01 29.89 6.85
CA ALA A 812 13.15 30.17 8.00
C ALA A 812 13.30 29.12 9.11
N ALA A 813 13.39 27.83 8.76
CA ALA A 813 13.59 26.75 9.75
C ALA A 813 14.95 26.84 10.46
N TYR A 814 16.00 27.24 9.73
CA TYR A 814 17.32 27.48 10.33
C TYR A 814 17.29 28.69 11.26
N ALA A 815 16.66 29.80 10.84
CA ALA A 815 16.53 31.02 11.62
C ALA A 815 15.75 30.80 12.93
N ASP A 816 14.61 30.10 12.85
CA ASP A 816 13.78 29.80 14.02
C ASP A 816 14.55 28.94 15.05
N TYR A 817 15.22 27.88 14.58
CA TYR A 817 15.97 26.99 15.45
C TYR A 817 17.18 27.69 16.09
N ALA A 818 17.84 28.61 15.39
CA ALA A 818 18.95 29.38 15.94
C ALA A 818 18.53 30.32 17.07
N ASN A 819 17.29 30.82 17.04
CA ASN A 819 16.76 31.72 18.06
C ASN A 819 16.24 30.98 19.30
N GLY A 820 15.58 29.82 19.12
CA GLY A 820 14.92 29.09 20.21
C GLY A 820 15.61 27.80 20.68
N ASN A 821 16.50 27.23 19.87
CA ASN A 821 17.13 25.90 20.05
C ASN A 821 16.13 24.81 20.48
N ASN A 822 14.91 24.88 19.95
CA ASN A 822 13.83 23.95 20.25
C ASN A 822 12.98 23.75 18.99
N TYR A 823 12.48 22.54 18.82
CA TYR A 823 11.59 22.20 17.72
C TYR A 823 10.14 22.24 18.18
N PRO A 824 9.22 22.81 17.37
CA PRO A 824 7.81 22.89 17.73
C PRO A 824 7.11 21.52 17.66
N ASP A 825 7.55 20.64 16.75
CA ASP A 825 6.79 19.46 16.36
C ASP A 825 7.50 18.14 16.71
N THR A 826 6.75 17.04 16.68
CA THR A 826 7.26 15.67 16.77
C THR A 826 6.69 14.85 15.62
N GLY A 827 7.55 14.13 14.89
CA GLY A 827 7.12 13.35 13.73
C GLY A 827 6.21 12.19 14.12
N ASP A 828 5.16 12.00 13.33
CA ASP A 828 4.19 10.92 13.54
C ASP A 828 4.82 9.53 13.41
N ALA A 829 4.15 8.51 13.92
CA ALA A 829 4.58 7.12 13.77
C ALA A 829 4.73 6.73 12.28
N ASN A 830 5.68 5.83 11.99
CA ASN A 830 5.94 5.31 10.63
C ASN A 830 6.37 6.34 9.57
N THR A 831 6.79 7.54 9.98
CA THR A 831 7.28 8.60 9.07
C THR A 831 8.77 8.46 8.69
N GLY A 832 9.41 7.33 9.01
CA GLY A 832 10.82 7.02 8.73
C GLY A 832 11.76 7.27 9.92
N ASP A 833 12.92 6.60 9.95
CA ASP A 833 13.83 6.55 11.12
C ASP A 833 14.33 7.92 11.60
N VAL A 834 14.43 8.88 10.69
CA VAL A 834 14.90 10.25 10.99
C VAL A 834 13.79 11.18 11.48
N SER A 835 12.53 10.71 11.49
CA SER A 835 11.34 11.52 11.77
C SER A 835 10.46 10.92 12.87
N ALA A 836 10.15 9.62 12.80
CA ALA A 836 9.19 9.00 13.70
C ALA A 836 9.61 9.15 15.17
N GLY A 837 8.77 9.82 15.97
CA GLY A 837 9.04 10.13 17.38
C GLY A 837 10.20 11.12 17.63
N GLN A 838 10.81 11.67 16.58
CA GLN A 838 11.86 12.67 16.66
C GLN A 838 11.25 14.07 16.69
N ARG A 839 11.92 14.99 17.40
CA ARG A 839 11.55 16.42 17.33
C ARG A 839 12.07 17.04 16.04
N GLY A 840 11.30 17.96 15.45
CA GLY A 840 11.69 18.68 14.23
C GLY A 840 10.64 19.69 13.80
N TYR A 841 10.68 20.11 12.53
CA TYR A 841 9.62 20.89 11.89
C TYR A 841 8.83 20.01 10.94
N TYR A 842 7.50 20.04 11.00
CA TYR A 842 6.70 19.30 10.04
C TYR A 842 7.06 19.66 8.59
N SER A 843 7.15 18.65 7.73
CA SER A 843 7.44 18.79 6.30
C SER A 843 6.22 19.25 5.49
N ASN A 844 5.02 19.02 6.01
CA ASN A 844 3.74 19.37 5.39
C ASN A 844 2.80 20.02 6.38
N ALA A 845 2.05 20.98 5.87
CA ALA A 845 0.88 21.54 6.55
C ALA A 845 -0.36 20.65 6.38
N ASP A 846 -0.49 19.99 5.22
CA ASP A 846 -1.59 19.09 4.89
C ASP A 846 -1.12 18.14 3.78
N ALA A 847 -1.64 16.92 3.74
CA ALA A 847 -1.39 16.00 2.62
C ALA A 847 -2.53 14.99 2.53
N LYS A 848 -3.05 14.78 1.31
CA LYS A 848 -4.25 13.98 1.07
C LYS A 848 -4.13 13.05 -0.12
N LEU A 849 -4.68 11.85 0.03
CA LEU A 849 -4.93 10.88 -1.03
C LEU A 849 -6.37 11.04 -1.49
N ASN A 850 -6.57 11.37 -2.76
CA ASN A 850 -7.89 11.33 -3.40
C ASN A 850 -8.06 9.98 -4.10
N TYR A 851 -9.05 9.22 -3.66
CA TYR A 851 -9.29 7.86 -4.11
C TYR A 851 -10.79 7.53 -4.08
N CYS A 852 -11.20 6.42 -4.70
CA CYS A 852 -12.48 5.78 -4.39
C CYS A 852 -12.24 4.31 -4.05
N VAL A 853 -13.20 3.69 -3.37
CA VAL A 853 -13.27 2.23 -3.31
C VAL A 853 -14.02 1.74 -4.55
N LEU A 854 -13.39 0.86 -5.32
CA LEU A 854 -14.06 0.20 -6.44
C LEU A 854 -14.97 -0.87 -5.88
N THR A 855 -16.26 -0.65 -6.10
CA THR A 855 -17.30 -1.64 -5.84
C THR A 855 -17.84 -2.05 -7.18
N GLU A 856 -17.73 -3.32 -7.52
CA GLU A 856 -18.35 -3.84 -8.73
C GLU A 856 -19.53 -4.70 -8.32
N VAL A 857 -20.72 -4.17 -8.61
CA VAL A 857 -21.99 -4.80 -8.29
C VAL A 857 -22.80 -4.66 -9.57
N ASN A 858 -23.25 -5.76 -10.13
CA ASN A 858 -24.11 -5.75 -11.32
C ASN A 858 -23.46 -5.24 -12.62
N ASN A 859 -22.15 -5.45 -12.80
CA ASN A 859 -21.36 -4.82 -13.88
C ASN A 859 -21.40 -3.28 -13.85
N VAL A 860 -21.94 -2.70 -12.79
CA VAL A 860 -21.84 -1.28 -12.48
C VAL A 860 -20.70 -1.13 -11.50
N THR A 861 -19.60 -0.59 -12.00
CA THR A 861 -18.49 -0.19 -11.16
C THR A 861 -18.85 1.15 -10.52
N SER A 862 -19.09 1.16 -9.20
CA SER A 862 -19.17 2.39 -8.42
C SER A 862 -17.80 2.79 -7.90
N CYS A 863 -17.55 4.08 -7.99
CA CYS A 863 -16.32 4.72 -7.60
C CYS A 863 -16.60 6.17 -7.22
N GLU A 864 -17.10 6.38 -6.01
CA GLU A 864 -17.28 7.74 -5.46
C GLU A 864 -15.97 8.25 -4.86
N PRO A 865 -15.44 9.40 -5.35
CA PRO A 865 -14.23 9.99 -4.80
C PRO A 865 -14.37 10.39 -3.33
N THR A 866 -13.35 10.10 -2.55
CA THR A 866 -13.18 10.44 -1.15
C THR A 866 -11.70 10.75 -0.87
N GLU A 867 -11.42 11.29 0.33
CA GLU A 867 -10.06 11.68 0.74
C GLU A 867 -9.57 10.87 1.95
N ALA A 868 -8.26 10.61 2.02
CA ALA A 868 -7.57 10.12 3.21
C ALA A 868 -6.38 11.02 3.54
N GLU A 869 -6.18 11.35 4.82
CA GLU A 869 -5.09 12.21 5.29
C GLU A 869 -3.80 11.42 5.48
N TYR A 870 -2.66 12.05 5.18
CA TYR A 870 -1.32 11.50 5.41
C TYR A 870 -0.72 11.99 6.75
N PRO A 871 0.15 11.19 7.37
CA PRO A 871 0.88 11.61 8.56
C PRO A 871 1.87 12.76 8.28
N HIS A 872 2.37 13.40 9.34
CA HIS A 872 3.28 14.54 9.28
C HIS A 872 4.72 14.17 9.68
N PRO A 873 5.63 13.88 8.72
CA PRO A 873 7.05 13.75 9.00
C PRO A 873 7.66 15.09 9.41
N VAL A 874 8.73 15.04 10.20
CA VAL A 874 9.54 16.20 10.55
C VAL A 874 10.92 16.20 9.87
N VAL A 875 11.47 17.40 9.66
CA VAL A 875 12.87 17.64 9.30
C VAL A 875 13.61 18.35 10.42
N GLN A 876 14.92 18.09 10.52
CA GLN A 876 15.80 18.78 11.45
C GLN A 876 16.83 19.65 10.70
N VAL A 877 17.41 20.60 11.43
CA VAL A 877 18.46 21.51 10.98
C VAL A 877 19.74 21.29 11.80
N LYS A 878 20.89 21.62 11.22
CA LYS A 878 22.18 21.67 11.93
C LYS A 878 22.77 23.07 11.86
N LEU A 879 23.20 23.59 13.00
CA LEU A 879 23.85 24.90 13.10
C LEU A 879 25.36 24.74 13.27
N GLY A 880 26.11 25.77 12.92
CA GLY A 880 27.55 25.82 13.13
C GLY A 880 27.93 26.41 14.47
N LYS A 881 29.24 26.41 14.71
CA LYS A 881 29.87 27.06 15.85
C LYS A 881 31.22 27.64 15.45
N ILE A 882 31.71 28.63 16.18
CA ILE A 882 33.05 29.19 16.01
C ILE A 882 33.82 29.10 17.32
N LYS A 883 35.03 28.55 17.26
CA LYS A 883 36.01 28.60 18.35
C LYS A 883 36.92 29.80 18.13
N ILE A 884 36.89 30.74 19.07
CA ILE A 884 37.68 31.96 19.08
C ILE A 884 38.80 31.76 20.10
N THR A 885 40.05 31.98 19.68
CA THR A 885 41.23 31.85 20.54
C THR A 885 42.02 33.16 20.53
N LYS A 886 42.47 33.62 21.69
CA LYS A 886 43.32 34.78 21.85
C LYS A 886 44.74 34.36 22.19
N GLN A 887 45.71 34.96 21.50
CA GLN A 887 47.13 34.74 21.72
C GLN A 887 47.87 36.08 21.87
N TRP A 888 49.00 36.02 22.57
CA TRP A 888 49.89 37.15 22.83
C TRP A 888 51.29 36.80 22.33
N LYS A 889 51.93 37.72 21.60
CA LYS A 889 53.30 37.57 21.10
C LYS A 889 54.16 38.74 21.58
N GLY A 890 55.27 38.41 22.24
CA GLY A 890 56.16 39.37 22.91
C GLY A 890 56.17 39.17 24.43
N SER A 891 57.14 39.77 25.12
CA SER A 891 57.25 39.74 26.59
C SER A 891 56.59 40.97 27.22
N GLY A 892 56.04 40.84 28.43
CA GLY A 892 55.47 41.94 29.23
C GLY A 892 54.00 41.75 29.61
N GLU A 893 53.49 42.65 30.46
CA GLU A 893 52.10 42.63 30.92
C GLU A 893 51.12 42.95 29.78
N HIS A 894 50.12 42.09 29.62
CA HIS A 894 48.99 42.27 28.72
C HIS A 894 47.71 42.56 29.52
N ALA A 895 46.65 42.98 28.83
CA ALA A 895 45.35 43.20 29.48
C ALA A 895 44.84 41.91 30.15
N ASP A 896 44.08 42.07 31.24
CA ASP A 896 43.43 40.94 31.95
C ASP A 896 42.30 40.32 31.13
N SER A 897 41.70 41.10 30.23
CA SER A 897 40.64 40.67 29.31
C SER A 897 40.64 41.49 28.02
N VAL A 898 40.11 40.91 26.94
CA VAL A 898 39.83 41.59 25.67
C VAL A 898 38.38 41.38 25.26
N THR A 899 37.82 42.38 24.57
CA THR A 899 36.45 42.31 24.03
C THR A 899 36.49 42.07 22.54
N VAL A 900 35.85 41.01 22.09
CA VAL A 900 35.80 40.58 20.69
C VAL A 900 34.36 40.66 20.19
N GLN A 901 34.15 41.39 19.11
CA GLN A 901 32.88 41.44 18.40
C GLN A 901 32.85 40.34 17.35
N LEU A 902 31.93 39.38 17.48
CA LEU A 902 31.59 38.45 16.40
C LEU A 902 30.63 39.14 15.44
N GLN A 903 30.94 39.06 14.16
CA GLN A 903 30.18 39.63 13.08
C GLN A 903 29.83 38.56 12.05
N ARG A 904 28.76 38.79 11.30
CA ARG A 904 28.41 37.95 10.16
C ARG A 904 27.99 38.78 8.96
N LYS A 905 28.10 38.19 7.78
CA LYS A 905 27.67 38.76 6.51
C LYS A 905 27.16 37.65 5.61
N ALA A 906 26.01 37.83 4.96
CA ALA A 906 25.49 36.84 4.02
C ALA A 906 26.55 36.55 2.93
N ILE A 907 26.71 35.27 2.57
CA ILE A 907 27.71 34.87 1.58
C ILE A 907 27.44 35.60 0.26
N ASP A 908 28.49 36.20 -0.31
CA ASP A 908 28.49 36.95 -1.58
C ASP A 908 27.63 38.24 -1.59
N ALA A 909 27.12 38.68 -0.44
CA ALA A 909 26.44 39.96 -0.31
C ALA A 909 27.41 41.16 -0.40
N SER A 910 26.94 42.30 -0.89
CA SER A 910 27.69 43.56 -0.89
C SER A 910 27.51 44.40 0.38
N THR A 911 26.57 44.03 1.25
CA THR A 911 26.22 44.74 2.49
C THR A 911 27.34 44.70 3.53
N ASP A 912 27.32 45.61 4.50
CA ASP A 912 28.25 45.59 5.63
C ASP A 912 28.00 44.39 6.55
N ALA A 913 29.00 44.04 7.36
CA ALA A 913 28.89 42.98 8.36
C ALA A 913 28.06 43.44 9.55
N GLU A 914 27.14 42.59 10.02
CA GLU A 914 26.32 42.86 11.20
C GLU A 914 26.88 42.18 12.44
N ASN A 915 26.64 42.80 13.60
CA ASN A 915 27.09 42.28 14.89
C ASN A 915 26.18 41.11 15.33
N VAL A 916 26.79 40.00 15.72
CA VAL A 916 26.11 38.78 16.19
C VAL A 916 26.15 38.68 17.71
N ASP A 917 27.36 38.76 18.28
CA ASP A 917 27.59 38.57 19.71
C ASP A 917 28.87 39.29 20.16
N THR A 918 28.95 39.66 21.44
CA THR A 918 30.12 40.31 22.04
C THR A 918 30.74 39.37 23.07
N ILE A 919 31.97 38.94 22.82
CA ILE A 919 32.66 37.91 23.59
C ILE A 919 33.78 38.54 24.41
N THR A 920 33.88 38.17 25.68
CA THR A 920 35.03 38.52 26.53
C THR A 920 35.99 37.34 26.62
N LEU A 921 37.27 37.55 26.32
CA LEU A 921 38.33 36.55 26.46
C LEU A 921 39.30 36.97 27.57
N ASN A 922 39.63 36.07 28.49
CA ASN A 922 40.46 36.34 29.66
C ASN A 922 41.17 35.06 30.16
N ALA A 923 41.92 35.15 31.25
CA ALA A 923 42.59 33.99 31.82
C ALA A 923 41.63 32.89 32.30
N ASP A 924 40.44 33.25 32.83
CA ASP A 924 39.46 32.30 33.37
C ASP A 924 38.91 31.36 32.28
N ASN A 925 38.65 31.88 31.08
CA ASN A 925 38.25 31.07 29.93
C ASN A 925 39.43 30.58 29.08
N GLN A 926 40.64 30.62 29.66
CA GLN A 926 41.87 30.18 29.00
C GLN A 926 42.09 30.87 27.66
N TRP A 927 41.65 32.13 27.54
CA TRP A 927 41.71 32.92 26.32
C TRP A 927 40.97 32.28 25.14
N THR A 928 39.93 31.49 25.42
CA THR A 928 39.13 30.81 24.40
C THR A 928 37.64 30.95 24.67
N ALA A 929 36.85 31.04 23.60
CA ALA A 929 35.40 30.95 23.66
C ALA A 929 34.88 30.14 22.47
N THR A 930 33.76 29.45 22.67
CA THR A 930 33.04 28.79 21.57
C THR A 930 31.63 29.36 21.51
N VAL A 931 31.28 29.99 20.39
CA VAL A 931 29.94 30.52 20.14
C VAL A 931 29.20 29.55 19.21
N GLY A 932 28.06 29.04 19.67
CA GLY A 932 27.22 28.10 18.93
C GLY A 932 26.10 28.79 18.13
N ASN A 933 25.13 28.00 17.67
CA ASN A 933 23.90 28.46 16.99
C ASN A 933 24.13 29.36 15.77
N LEU A 934 25.24 29.17 15.06
CA LEU A 934 25.57 29.97 13.90
C LEU A 934 24.80 29.47 12.66
N LEU A 935 24.11 30.40 12.00
CA LEU A 935 23.39 30.12 10.76
C LEU A 935 24.37 29.81 9.62
N PRO A 936 24.21 28.68 8.90
CA PRO A 936 24.88 28.47 7.63
C PRO A 936 24.34 29.41 6.56
N GLY A 937 25.14 29.75 5.54
CA GLY A 937 24.83 30.77 4.54
C GLY A 937 25.50 32.13 4.79
N TYR A 938 26.30 32.22 5.86
CA TYR A 938 27.00 33.45 6.27
C TYR A 938 28.52 33.26 6.33
N THR A 939 29.24 34.34 6.11
CA THR A 939 30.65 34.51 6.43
C THR A 939 30.75 35.10 7.83
N TYR A 940 31.53 34.48 8.72
CA TYR A 940 31.75 34.96 10.07
C TYR A 940 33.13 35.57 10.24
N SER A 941 33.17 36.67 11.00
CA SER A 941 34.41 37.35 11.34
C SER A 941 34.44 37.83 12.78
N VAL A 942 35.64 37.98 13.32
CA VAL A 942 35.88 38.50 14.66
C VAL A 942 36.73 39.76 14.56
N VAL A 943 36.43 40.73 15.42
CA VAL A 943 37.17 41.98 15.55
C VAL A 943 37.44 42.23 17.03
N GLU A 944 38.70 42.38 17.41
CA GLU A 944 39.05 42.85 18.75
C GLU A 944 38.76 44.35 18.85
N THR A 945 37.97 44.72 19.85
CA THR A 945 37.50 46.10 20.06
C THR A 945 38.18 46.78 21.26
N SER A 946 38.93 46.03 22.07
CA SER A 946 39.81 46.58 23.10
C SER A 946 41.01 47.28 22.43
N GLY A 947 40.92 48.60 22.27
CA GLY A 947 41.90 49.43 21.58
C GLY A 947 43.21 49.69 22.36
N ASP A 948 43.95 48.65 22.71
CA ASP A 948 45.30 48.80 23.31
C ASP A 948 46.34 49.08 22.21
N ASP A 949 46.71 50.36 22.08
CA ASP A 949 47.62 50.83 21.03
C ASP A 949 49.06 50.31 21.13
N ARG A 950 49.42 49.62 22.24
CA ARG A 950 50.72 48.97 22.44
C ARG A 950 50.88 47.71 21.60
N TYR A 951 49.81 47.22 20.99
CA TYR A 951 49.80 45.99 20.23
C TYR A 951 49.35 46.22 18.78
N ASP A 952 49.89 45.40 17.88
CA ASP A 952 49.32 45.16 16.56
C ASP A 952 48.46 43.89 16.61
N VAL A 953 47.22 43.99 16.12
CA VAL A 953 46.25 42.89 16.12
C VAL A 953 46.24 42.22 14.75
N SER A 954 46.42 40.90 14.73
CA SER A 954 46.28 40.09 13.52
C SER A 954 45.29 38.94 13.73
N TYR A 955 44.71 38.47 12.62
CA TYR A 955 43.64 37.48 12.62
C TYR A 955 43.97 36.31 11.70
N GLU A 956 43.85 35.08 12.20
CA GLU A 956 43.95 33.84 11.44
C GLU A 956 42.61 33.11 11.45
N GLY A 957 42.20 32.53 10.33
CA GLY A 957 40.88 31.85 10.21
C GLY A 957 39.67 32.79 10.24
N ASN A 958 39.90 34.09 10.05
CA ASN A 958 38.87 35.13 10.06
C ASN A 958 38.22 35.31 8.67
N ASN A 959 37.00 35.87 8.61
CA ASN A 959 36.19 35.99 7.39
C ASN A 959 35.91 34.65 6.70
N THR A 960 35.53 33.64 7.48
CA THR A 960 35.34 32.27 6.97
C THR A 960 33.86 31.97 6.69
N LYS A 961 33.59 31.37 5.53
CA LYS A 961 32.24 30.94 5.11
C LYS A 961 31.78 29.74 5.95
N LEU A 962 30.56 29.78 6.45
CA LEU A 962 29.86 28.62 7.03
C LEU A 962 28.77 28.18 6.06
N THR A 963 28.93 27.02 5.42
CA THR A 963 27.93 26.49 4.47
C THR A 963 27.07 25.39 5.09
N LYS A 964 25.93 25.09 4.46
CA LYS A 964 25.08 23.94 4.85
C LYS A 964 25.86 22.62 4.73
N GLU A 965 26.73 22.45 3.72
CA GLU A 965 27.55 21.24 3.60
C GLU A 965 28.51 21.05 4.78
N MET A 966 29.05 22.15 5.34
CA MET A 966 29.97 22.08 6.47
C MET A 966 29.27 21.57 7.74
N VAL A 967 28.09 22.09 8.06
CA VAL A 967 27.33 21.71 9.28
C VAL A 967 26.72 20.30 9.18
N TRP A 968 26.48 19.82 7.97
CA TRP A 968 25.94 18.48 7.72
C TRP A 968 27.00 17.42 7.38
N SER A 969 28.28 17.80 7.34
CA SER A 969 29.42 16.91 7.20
C SER A 969 29.44 15.81 8.27
N SER A 970 29.96 14.63 7.92
CA SER A 970 30.19 13.52 8.85
C SER A 970 31.51 13.63 9.63
N LYS A 971 32.32 14.67 9.39
CA LYS A 971 33.59 14.88 10.09
C LYS A 971 33.36 15.28 11.55
N ALA A 972 34.34 14.97 12.42
CA ALA A 972 34.28 15.29 13.85
C ALA A 972 34.19 16.81 14.14
N ASP A 973 34.69 17.63 13.21
CA ASP A 973 34.69 19.09 13.26
C ASP A 973 33.59 19.74 12.41
N ALA A 974 32.56 18.98 12.00
CA ALA A 974 31.46 19.48 11.19
C ALA A 974 30.88 20.80 11.74
N GLY A 975 30.76 21.79 10.86
CA GLY A 975 30.23 23.12 11.18
C GLY A 975 31.08 23.96 12.14
N THR A 976 32.32 23.56 12.46
CA THR A 976 33.18 24.27 13.41
C THR A 976 34.17 25.18 12.69
N LEU A 977 33.99 26.49 12.82
CA LEU A 977 34.95 27.49 12.41
C LEU A 977 36.00 27.72 13.51
N ASN A 978 37.20 28.15 13.14
CA ASN A 978 38.24 28.55 14.08
C ASN A 978 38.75 29.95 13.71
N ALA A 979 38.84 30.83 14.68
CA ALA A 979 39.46 32.14 14.52
C ALA A 979 40.47 32.39 15.66
N THR A 980 41.68 32.81 15.29
CA THR A 980 42.73 33.14 16.25
C THR A 980 43.07 34.62 16.14
N ILE A 981 43.03 35.31 17.28
CA ILE A 981 43.36 36.73 17.39
C ILE A 981 44.72 36.85 18.09
N THR A 982 45.73 37.39 17.41
CA THR A 982 47.08 37.52 17.96
C THR A 982 47.43 38.98 18.18
N ASN A 983 47.76 39.35 19.42
CA ASN A 983 48.27 40.68 19.74
C ASN A 983 49.77 40.59 19.85
N THR A 984 50.47 41.23 18.91
CA THR A 984 51.92 41.31 18.89
C THR A 984 52.35 42.63 19.52
N ARG A 985 53.14 42.59 20.59
CA ARG A 985 53.61 43.79 21.27
C ARG A 985 54.46 44.61 20.30
N LYS A 986 54.12 45.88 20.12
CA LYS A 986 54.94 46.81 19.36
C LYS A 986 56.25 47.04 20.08
N THR A 987 57.30 47.28 19.31
CA THR A 987 58.63 47.61 19.83
C THR A 987 59.12 48.91 19.24
N VAL A 988 59.89 49.65 20.02
CA VAL A 988 60.53 50.90 19.61
C VAL A 988 62.03 50.80 19.84
N SER A 989 62.84 51.32 18.92
CA SER A 989 64.30 51.27 19.02
C SER A 989 64.86 52.65 19.34
N LEU A 990 65.75 52.70 20.33
CA LEU A 990 66.61 53.85 20.59
C LEU A 990 67.94 53.61 19.86
N SER A 991 68.18 54.33 18.78
CA SER A 991 69.38 54.12 17.97
C SER A 991 70.57 54.94 18.45
N ASN A 992 71.67 54.26 18.77
CA ASN A 992 72.99 54.82 19.14
C ASN A 992 73.05 55.94 20.20
N ALA A 993 72.00 56.14 21.00
CA ALA A 993 71.93 57.29 21.91
C ALA A 993 72.79 57.14 23.17
N ILE A 994 73.07 55.92 23.61
CA ILE A 994 73.97 55.66 24.74
C ILE A 994 75.38 55.47 24.18
N SER A 995 76.22 56.49 24.37
CA SER A 995 77.59 56.52 23.86
C SER A 995 78.55 57.15 24.85
N VAL A 996 79.83 56.80 24.71
CA VAL A 996 80.92 57.24 25.58
C VAL A 996 81.97 57.97 24.77
N LYS A 997 82.59 58.97 25.38
CA LYS A 997 83.75 59.69 24.86
C LYS A 997 84.91 59.53 25.82
N LYS A 998 86.09 59.24 25.29
CA LYS A 998 87.30 59.16 26.09
C LYS A 998 88.15 60.41 25.91
N ASN A 999 88.59 60.99 27.03
CA ASN A 999 89.59 62.04 27.07
C ASN A 999 90.82 61.61 27.88
N LEU A 1000 91.97 62.16 27.54
CA LEU A 1000 93.22 62.04 28.30
C LEU A 1000 93.67 63.44 28.69
N THR A 1001 93.99 63.66 29.97
CA THR A 1001 94.62 64.89 30.44
C THR A 1001 96.09 64.64 30.75
N ASP A 1002 96.90 65.66 30.51
CA ASP A 1002 98.35 65.66 30.75
C ASP A 1002 99.15 64.66 29.88
N ARG A 1003 98.55 64.13 28.80
CA ARG A 1003 99.23 63.41 27.69
C ARG A 1003 98.38 63.35 26.41
N GLU A 1004 99.03 63.15 25.26
CA GLU A 1004 98.36 62.79 23.99
C GLU A 1004 98.03 61.28 23.89
N TRP A 1005 97.15 60.93 22.96
CA TRP A 1005 96.79 59.56 22.60
C TRP A 1005 97.92 58.86 21.85
N LYS A 1006 98.02 57.53 22.00
CA LYS A 1006 98.92 56.66 21.24
C LYS A 1006 98.13 55.63 20.44
N ASP A 1007 98.67 55.16 19.33
CA ASP A 1007 98.05 54.12 18.49
C ASP A 1007 97.65 52.85 19.28
N SER A 1008 98.38 52.51 20.35
CA SER A 1008 98.09 51.35 21.20
C SER A 1008 97.09 51.62 22.34
N ASP A 1009 96.61 52.85 22.50
CA ASP A 1009 95.66 53.19 23.56
C ASP A 1009 94.26 52.64 23.24
N GLN A 1010 93.70 51.90 24.19
CA GLN A 1010 92.34 51.38 24.16
C GLN A 1010 91.71 51.44 25.55
N PHE A 1011 90.46 51.91 25.61
CA PHE A 1011 89.70 52.07 26.85
C PHE A 1011 88.36 51.40 26.70
N SER A 1012 88.03 50.51 27.64
CA SER A 1012 86.79 49.76 27.63
C SER A 1012 85.79 50.36 28.60
N PHE A 1013 84.52 50.39 28.21
CA PHE A 1013 83.41 50.94 28.98
C PHE A 1013 82.32 49.90 29.10
N THR A 1014 81.71 49.83 30.26
CA THR A 1014 80.62 48.90 30.57
C THR A 1014 79.29 49.65 30.60
N LEU A 1015 78.27 49.06 29.98
CA LEU A 1015 76.86 49.39 30.14
C LEU A 1015 76.19 48.32 30.98
N GLU A 1016 75.79 48.68 32.19
CA GLU A 1016 75.07 47.82 33.12
C GLU A 1016 73.58 48.19 33.12
N ALA A 1017 72.71 47.21 32.88
CA ALA A 1017 71.26 47.38 32.91
C ALA A 1017 70.70 47.09 34.31
N LYS A 1018 69.93 48.01 34.88
CA LYS A 1018 69.22 47.80 36.16
C LYS A 1018 67.88 47.13 35.93
N ASN A 1019 67.42 46.31 36.88
CA ASN A 1019 66.08 45.68 36.88
C ASN A 1019 65.74 44.95 35.57
N ASN A 1020 66.73 44.29 34.93
CA ASN A 1020 66.59 43.61 33.63
C ASN A 1020 66.20 44.53 32.45
N ALA A 1021 66.61 45.80 32.45
CA ALA A 1021 66.46 46.66 31.28
C ALA A 1021 67.11 46.04 30.03
N PRO A 1022 66.55 46.25 28.82
CA PRO A 1022 67.04 45.61 27.61
C PRO A 1022 68.44 46.09 27.25
N LEU A 1023 69.32 45.17 26.86
CA LEU A 1023 70.67 45.49 26.36
C LEU A 1023 70.68 45.48 24.81
N PRO A 1024 71.65 46.16 24.18
CA PRO A 1024 71.85 46.08 22.73
C PRO A 1024 71.97 44.65 22.24
N ALA A 1025 71.43 44.35 21.05
CA ALA A 1025 71.43 43.00 20.50
C ALA A 1025 72.85 42.40 20.36
N SER A 1026 73.86 43.23 20.09
CA SER A 1026 75.27 42.86 19.95
C SER A 1026 75.90 42.30 21.23
N CYS A 1027 75.37 42.65 22.40
CA CYS A 1027 75.94 42.28 23.70
C CYS A 1027 74.90 41.69 24.67
N LYS A 1028 73.67 41.41 24.20
CA LYS A 1028 72.58 40.87 25.02
C LYS A 1028 72.99 39.57 25.75
N ASP A 1029 73.83 38.74 25.12
CA ASP A 1029 74.32 37.46 25.66
C ASP A 1029 75.72 37.57 26.30
N GLN A 1030 76.33 38.76 26.30
CA GLN A 1030 77.64 39.05 26.87
C GLN A 1030 77.46 40.06 28.00
N GLN A 1031 77.19 39.57 29.22
CA GLN A 1031 77.20 40.42 30.41
C GLN A 1031 78.59 40.37 31.09
N PRO A 1032 79.23 41.52 31.35
CA PRO A 1032 78.75 42.89 31.10
C PRO A 1032 78.84 43.33 29.63
N CYS A 1033 77.91 44.18 29.17
CA CYS A 1033 77.95 44.73 27.82
C CYS A 1033 79.04 45.80 27.73
N THR A 1034 80.10 45.55 26.93
CA THR A 1034 81.25 46.47 26.84
C THR A 1034 81.49 47.01 25.44
N VAL A 1035 81.92 48.27 25.35
CA VAL A 1035 82.50 48.85 24.13
C VAL A 1035 83.91 49.36 24.38
N THR A 1036 84.70 49.43 23.33
CA THR A 1036 86.08 49.92 23.39
C THR A 1036 86.23 51.15 22.51
N VAL A 1037 86.78 52.21 23.07
CA VAL A 1037 87.29 53.39 22.35
C VAL A 1037 88.79 53.22 22.19
N ASN A 1038 89.28 53.27 20.96
CA ASN A 1038 90.71 53.23 20.63
C ASN A 1038 91.14 54.53 19.93
N HIS A 1039 92.45 54.68 19.68
CA HIS A 1039 93.02 55.83 18.97
C HIS A 1039 92.28 56.17 17.66
N ASP A 1040 91.95 55.16 16.86
CA ASP A 1040 91.32 55.36 15.55
C ASP A 1040 89.80 55.58 15.61
N SER A 1041 89.20 55.56 16.82
CA SER A 1041 87.78 55.84 17.00
C SER A 1041 87.49 57.30 16.69
N THR A 1042 86.52 57.57 15.82
CA THR A 1042 86.16 58.93 15.42
C THR A 1042 85.78 59.79 16.64
N ASP A 1043 86.46 60.93 16.81
CA ASP A 1043 86.35 61.83 17.98
C ASP A 1043 86.57 61.15 19.34
N HIS A 1044 87.25 59.99 19.36
CA HIS A 1044 87.39 59.11 20.52
C HIS A 1044 86.05 58.78 21.19
N THR A 1045 85.03 58.54 20.36
CA THR A 1045 83.67 58.17 20.80
C THR A 1045 83.28 56.76 20.35
N LYS A 1046 82.42 56.11 21.12
CA LYS A 1046 81.79 54.84 20.73
C LYS A 1046 80.38 54.70 21.29
N SER A 1047 79.46 54.20 20.48
CA SER A 1047 78.09 53.83 20.87
C SER A 1047 78.02 52.37 21.31
N PHE A 1048 77.17 52.07 22.29
CA PHE A 1048 76.81 50.71 22.68
C PHE A 1048 75.90 49.99 21.67
N GLY A 1049 75.36 50.72 20.69
CA GLY A 1049 74.47 50.20 19.66
C GLY A 1049 72.99 50.45 19.97
N ASP A 1050 72.12 49.93 19.11
CA ASP A 1050 70.68 50.13 19.21
C ASP A 1050 70.07 49.25 20.30
N ILE A 1051 69.17 49.83 21.09
CA ILE A 1051 68.42 49.12 22.14
C ILE A 1051 66.94 49.15 21.78
N THR A 1052 66.31 47.98 21.78
CA THR A 1052 64.88 47.83 21.49
C THR A 1052 64.08 47.65 22.78
N TYR A 1053 63.01 48.44 22.91
CA TYR A 1053 62.10 48.45 24.05
C TYR A 1053 60.69 48.05 23.61
N ASN A 1054 59.91 47.49 24.53
CA ASN A 1054 58.49 47.24 24.30
C ASN A 1054 57.71 48.56 24.41
N ALA A 1055 56.73 48.76 23.53
CA ALA A 1055 55.81 49.90 23.60
C ALA A 1055 55.04 49.89 24.92
N GLY A 1056 54.93 51.02 25.60
CA GLY A 1056 54.30 51.17 26.91
C GLY A 1056 55.05 52.20 27.74
N ALA A 1057 54.32 53.05 28.47
CA ALA A 1057 54.94 54.09 29.28
C ALA A 1057 55.76 53.46 30.40
N ASP A 1058 57.09 53.54 30.30
CA ASP A 1058 58.01 52.96 31.25
C ASP A 1058 59.39 53.65 31.18
N THR A 1059 60.19 53.47 32.21
CA THR A 1059 61.54 54.04 32.34
C THR A 1059 62.57 52.96 32.62
N TYR A 1060 63.65 52.98 31.86
CA TYR A 1060 64.74 52.00 31.92
C TYR A 1060 66.01 52.70 32.39
N THR A 1061 66.66 52.14 33.41
CA THR A 1061 67.88 52.72 33.99
C THR A 1061 69.10 51.89 33.63
N TYR A 1062 70.15 52.58 33.19
CA TYR A 1062 71.45 52.02 32.90
C TYR A 1062 72.55 52.75 33.66
N TYR A 1063 73.62 52.05 33.99
CA TYR A 1063 74.85 52.64 34.52
C TYR A 1063 76.00 52.45 33.53
N VAL A 1064 76.77 53.50 33.30
CA VAL A 1064 77.93 53.48 32.40
C VAL A 1064 79.18 53.85 33.16
N THR A 1065 80.18 52.97 33.10
CA THR A 1065 81.47 53.12 33.79
C THR A 1065 82.63 52.80 32.88
N GLU A 1066 83.81 53.36 33.15
CA GLU A 1066 85.05 52.93 32.53
C GLU A 1066 85.61 51.69 33.26
N ASN A 1067 86.07 50.71 32.48
CA ASN A 1067 86.76 49.55 33.01
C ASN A 1067 88.23 49.90 33.28
N SER A 1068 88.75 49.50 34.43
CA SER A 1068 90.16 49.70 34.78
C SER A 1068 91.08 48.97 33.80
N GLY A 1069 92.10 49.65 33.30
CA GLY A 1069 93.15 49.08 32.44
C GLY A 1069 94.55 49.14 33.07
N ASN A 1070 95.57 48.76 32.30
CA ASN A 1070 96.94 48.51 32.81
C ASN A 1070 98.01 49.48 32.26
N ILE A 1071 97.62 50.59 31.65
CA ILE A 1071 98.56 51.61 31.17
C ILE A 1071 99.24 52.28 32.37
N ALA A 1072 100.57 52.16 32.46
CA ALA A 1072 101.36 52.69 33.58
C ALA A 1072 101.21 54.22 33.73
N ALA A 1073 101.13 54.68 34.99
CA ALA A 1073 100.97 56.08 35.40
C ALA A 1073 99.68 56.79 34.92
N LEU A 1074 98.72 56.03 34.38
CA LEU A 1074 97.41 56.54 34.01
C LEU A 1074 96.38 56.20 35.08
N HIS A 1075 95.80 57.22 35.71
CA HIS A 1075 94.65 57.07 36.59
C HIS A 1075 93.38 56.97 35.76
N TYR A 1076 92.72 55.82 35.83
CA TYR A 1076 91.47 55.55 35.13
C TYR A 1076 90.31 56.30 35.78
N SER A 1077 89.37 56.77 34.97
CA SER A 1077 88.19 57.48 35.44
C SER A 1077 87.37 56.56 36.33
N GLN A 1078 87.03 57.06 37.52
CA GLN A 1078 86.05 56.45 38.41
C GLN A 1078 84.65 57.05 38.19
N ALA A 1079 84.44 57.76 37.09
CA ALA A 1079 83.13 58.32 36.78
C ALA A 1079 82.11 57.20 36.56
N GLU A 1080 80.89 57.49 36.97
CA GLU A 1080 79.73 56.63 36.78
C GLU A 1080 78.60 57.53 36.30
N TYR A 1081 77.93 57.11 35.23
CA TYR A 1081 76.80 57.83 34.66
C TYR A 1081 75.56 56.96 34.75
N GLN A 1082 74.50 57.51 35.33
CA GLN A 1082 73.17 56.94 35.28
C GLN A 1082 72.43 57.49 34.06
N VAL A 1083 72.01 56.61 33.15
CA VAL A 1083 71.20 56.95 31.98
C VAL A 1083 69.79 56.44 32.20
N VAL A 1084 68.80 57.32 32.11
CA VAL A 1084 67.38 56.96 32.16
C VAL A 1084 66.79 57.12 30.77
N VAL A 1085 66.26 56.04 30.22
CA VAL A 1085 65.55 56.00 28.94
C VAL A 1085 64.05 55.86 29.22
N ALA A 1086 63.24 56.77 28.69
CA ALA A 1086 61.79 56.68 28.77
C ALA A 1086 61.23 56.18 27.45
N VAL A 1087 60.26 55.25 27.52
CA VAL A 1087 59.38 54.94 26.39
C VAL A 1087 58.10 55.76 26.57
N CYS A 1088 57.82 56.66 25.63
CA CYS A 1088 56.70 57.58 25.73
C CYS A 1088 56.01 57.74 24.36
N LYS A 1089 54.91 58.49 24.36
CA LYS A 1089 54.21 58.84 23.11
C LYS A 1089 54.82 60.08 22.48
N LYS A 1090 55.05 60.02 21.17
CA LYS A 1090 55.47 61.17 20.37
C LYS A 1090 54.34 62.19 20.30
N GLY A 1091 54.61 63.42 20.74
CA GLY A 1091 53.59 64.47 20.85
C GLY A 1091 52.89 64.88 19.54
N THR A 1092 53.44 64.50 18.37
CA THR A 1092 52.90 64.87 17.05
C THR A 1092 52.08 63.78 16.36
N THR A 1093 52.39 62.50 16.58
CA THR A 1093 51.75 61.37 15.87
C THR A 1093 51.10 60.35 16.80
N ASN A 1094 51.28 60.50 18.12
CA ASN A 1094 50.81 59.55 19.13
C ASN A 1094 51.36 58.11 18.94
N ASP A 1095 52.47 57.96 18.22
CA ASP A 1095 53.23 56.72 18.13
C ASP A 1095 54.13 56.55 19.36
N TRP A 1096 54.50 55.31 19.69
CA TRP A 1096 55.47 55.05 20.74
C TRP A 1096 56.89 55.39 20.25
N GLU A 1097 57.69 56.03 21.10
CA GLU A 1097 59.12 56.29 20.88
C GLU A 1097 59.93 56.02 22.15
N ALA A 1098 61.20 55.66 21.99
CA ALA A 1098 62.16 55.58 23.09
C ALA A 1098 63.09 56.79 23.02
N VAL A 1099 63.27 57.48 24.15
CA VAL A 1099 64.10 58.68 24.24
C VAL A 1099 64.96 58.64 25.49
N VAL A 1100 66.17 59.20 25.42
CA VAL A 1100 66.95 59.45 26.63
C VAL A 1100 66.26 60.58 27.40
N GLU A 1101 65.76 60.26 28.59
CA GLU A 1101 65.08 61.20 29.46
C GLU A 1101 66.10 62.07 30.19
N SER A 1102 67.08 61.43 30.83
CA SER A 1102 68.17 62.10 31.55
C SER A 1102 69.47 61.30 31.54
N VAL A 1103 70.58 62.02 31.66
CA VAL A 1103 71.92 61.48 31.94
C VAL A 1103 72.43 62.20 33.17
N THR A 1104 72.76 61.45 34.22
CA THR A 1104 73.24 62.00 35.50
C THR A 1104 74.59 61.39 35.82
N LYS A 1105 75.62 62.21 35.97
CA LYS A 1105 76.92 61.77 36.49
C LYS A 1105 76.79 61.57 38.00
N THR A 1106 76.92 60.33 38.47
CA THR A 1106 76.79 59.95 39.88
C THR A 1106 78.13 59.91 40.61
N LYS A 1107 79.23 59.76 39.87
CA LYS A 1107 80.61 59.88 40.38
C LYS A 1107 81.46 60.73 39.43
N THR A 1108 82.32 61.58 39.97
CA THR A 1108 83.34 62.30 39.18
C THR A 1108 84.42 61.35 38.66
N ASP A 1109 85.25 61.81 37.72
CA ASP A 1109 86.40 61.02 37.24
C ASP A 1109 87.40 60.64 38.35
N SER A 1110 87.39 61.37 39.47
CA SER A 1110 88.17 61.10 40.69
C SER A 1110 87.45 60.26 41.75
N GLY A 1111 86.21 59.82 41.49
CA GLY A 1111 85.45 58.94 42.39
C GLY A 1111 84.63 59.65 43.47
N VAL A 1112 84.43 60.96 43.35
CA VAL A 1112 83.59 61.72 44.30
C VAL A 1112 82.11 61.51 43.95
N GLU A 1113 81.33 61.03 44.90
CA GLU A 1113 79.88 60.84 44.74
C GLU A 1113 79.13 62.18 44.67
N GLY A 1114 78.13 62.25 43.78
CA GLY A 1114 77.25 63.40 43.62
C GLY A 1114 76.15 63.12 42.59
N ALA A 1115 75.45 64.17 42.13
CA ALA A 1115 74.43 64.05 41.10
C ALA A 1115 74.44 65.29 40.21
N TRP A 1116 75.10 65.18 39.04
CA TRP A 1116 75.22 66.26 38.08
C TRP A 1116 74.47 65.90 36.80
N SER A 1117 73.50 66.72 36.40
CA SER A 1117 72.79 66.54 35.13
C SER A 1117 73.73 66.85 33.97
N GLU A 1118 73.74 65.98 32.97
CA GLU A 1118 74.59 66.08 31.78
C GLU A 1118 73.74 66.29 30.52
N ASP A 1119 74.38 66.77 29.45
CA ASP A 1119 73.71 66.91 28.15
C ASP A 1119 73.46 65.52 27.54
N LYS A 1120 72.20 65.11 27.55
CA LYS A 1120 71.72 63.82 27.04
C LYS A 1120 71.89 63.60 25.53
N THR A 1121 72.28 64.63 24.78
CA THR A 1121 72.58 64.54 23.35
C THR A 1121 74.05 64.29 23.06
N GLN A 1122 74.91 64.40 24.08
CA GLN A 1122 76.35 64.24 23.96
C GLN A 1122 76.81 62.90 24.53
N PRO A 1123 77.93 62.34 24.02
CA PRO A 1123 78.53 61.15 24.59
C PRO A 1123 79.05 61.42 26.02
N MET A 1124 78.85 60.47 26.93
CA MET A 1124 79.33 60.57 28.31
C MET A 1124 80.85 60.57 28.34
N THR A 1125 81.44 61.63 28.88
CA THR A 1125 82.89 61.85 28.80
C THR A 1125 83.61 61.28 30.02
N PHE A 1126 84.59 60.42 29.80
CA PHE A 1126 85.45 59.85 30.83
C PHE A 1126 86.89 60.30 30.61
N THR A 1127 87.47 60.96 31.61
CA THR A 1127 88.80 61.55 31.51
C THR A 1127 89.80 60.77 32.36
N ASN A 1128 90.82 60.19 31.72
CA ASN A 1128 91.95 59.61 32.46
C ASN A 1128 93.05 60.64 32.62
N GLN A 1129 93.61 60.72 33.83
CA GLN A 1129 94.69 61.64 34.14
C GLN A 1129 96.03 60.92 34.16
N TYR A 1130 97.00 61.43 33.42
CA TYR A 1130 98.37 60.95 33.46
C TYR A 1130 99.16 61.66 34.56
N ILE A 1131 99.73 60.91 35.50
CA ILE A 1131 100.52 61.49 36.60
C ILE A 1131 102.01 61.33 36.29
N SER A 1132 102.68 62.43 35.95
CA SER A 1132 104.13 62.46 35.77
C SER A 1132 104.85 62.44 37.13
N ALA A 1133 105.91 61.63 37.25
CA ALA A 1133 106.63 61.36 38.51
C ALA A 1133 107.46 62.55 39.07
N SER A 1134 107.29 63.77 38.56
CA SER A 1134 108.12 64.95 38.90
C SER A 1134 107.53 65.91 39.96
N SER A 1135 106.46 65.53 40.68
CA SER A 1135 105.80 66.42 41.67
C SER A 1135 105.72 65.89 43.12
N LEU A 1136 106.53 64.89 43.50
CA LEU A 1136 106.70 64.48 44.90
C LEU A 1136 107.81 65.30 45.61
N PRO A 1137 107.59 65.89 46.81
CA PRO A 1137 108.68 66.27 47.69
C PRO A 1137 109.20 65.07 48.49
N LEU A 1138 110.52 64.91 48.44
CA LEU A 1138 111.36 63.84 48.96
C LEU A 1138 111.87 64.16 50.39
N THR A 1139 111.62 63.26 51.35
CA THR A 1139 112.46 62.83 52.54
C THR A 1139 113.10 63.89 53.47
N GLY A 1140 113.17 63.80 54.81
CA GLY A 1140 112.90 62.80 55.85
C GLY A 1140 113.78 63.04 57.10
N ARG A 1141 113.37 62.61 58.32
CA ARG A 1141 114.19 61.89 59.35
C ARG A 1141 113.53 61.74 60.75
N MET A 1142 113.41 60.46 61.14
CA MET A 1142 113.69 59.80 62.43
C MET A 1142 112.85 60.06 63.71
N GLY A 1143 112.18 58.99 64.16
CA GLY A 1143 112.55 58.33 65.43
C GLY A 1143 111.58 58.40 66.61
N ALA A 1144 110.80 57.31 66.79
CA ALA A 1144 110.24 56.72 68.03
C ALA A 1144 109.58 57.59 69.12
N GLU A 1145 108.33 57.19 69.40
CA GLU A 1145 107.51 57.40 70.60
C GLU A 1145 106.51 58.58 70.67
N ARG A 1146 105.28 58.15 71.01
CA ARG A 1146 104.06 58.89 71.41
C ARG A 1146 103.21 59.46 70.27
N TRP A 1147 102.18 58.78 69.76
CA TRP A 1147 101.07 58.05 70.43
C TRP A 1147 100.46 58.96 71.52
N TRP A 1148 99.17 59.33 71.57
CA TRP A 1148 97.96 58.60 71.20
C TRP A 1148 96.71 59.47 71.50
N GLN A 1149 95.58 59.18 70.81
CA GLN A 1149 94.18 59.41 71.22
C GLN A 1149 93.67 60.86 71.09
N LEU A 1150 92.49 61.15 70.53
CA LEU A 1150 91.17 60.57 70.82
C LEU A 1150 90.45 60.16 69.50
N ALA A 1151 90.06 58.90 69.25
CA ALA A 1151 89.27 57.93 70.03
C ALA A 1151 87.78 58.28 70.11
N ALA A 1152 86.92 57.40 69.60
CA ALA A 1152 86.10 56.49 70.42
C ALA A 1152 84.86 55.98 69.64
N SER A 1153 84.52 54.72 69.92
CA SER A 1153 83.35 53.92 69.50
C SER A 1153 83.39 53.36 68.06
N GLY A 1154 83.34 52.06 67.82
CA GLY A 1154 83.08 50.93 68.73
C GLY A 1154 83.58 49.60 68.17
N ILE A 1155 84.18 48.85 69.08
CA ILE A 1155 84.46 47.42 69.03
C ILE A 1155 83.15 46.63 68.98
N GLY A 1156 83.14 45.50 68.29
CA GLY A 1156 82.08 44.49 68.34
C GLY A 1156 82.30 43.40 67.28
N VAL A 1157 83.34 42.58 67.41
CA VAL A 1157 83.26 41.23 68.00
C VAL A 1157 82.57 40.21 67.09
N LEU A 1158 83.42 39.40 66.45
CA LEU A 1158 83.26 37.95 66.25
C LEU A 1158 82.29 37.29 67.25
N ALA A 1159 81.23 36.63 66.77
CA ALA A 1159 80.68 35.46 67.48
C ALA A 1159 79.54 34.75 66.72
N LEU A 1160 79.76 33.45 66.53
CA LEU A 1160 78.78 32.33 66.55
C LEU A 1160 77.79 32.23 65.36
N LEU A 1161 78.00 31.32 64.40
CA LEU A 1161 77.80 29.86 64.46
C LEU A 1161 76.38 29.41 64.79
N ALA A 1162 75.94 28.43 64.00
CA ALA A 1162 75.02 27.33 64.32
C ALA A 1162 73.56 27.74 64.58
N VAL A 1163 72.62 27.37 63.69
CA VAL A 1163 72.08 26.02 63.43
C VAL A 1163 71.33 25.45 64.65
N VAL A 1164 70.16 24.88 64.31
CA VAL A 1164 69.20 24.07 65.10
C VAL A 1164 68.07 24.92 65.69
N ALA A 1165 66.93 25.06 65.03
CA ALA A 1165 65.92 24.06 64.64
C ALA A 1165 64.92 23.70 65.75
N ALA A 1166 63.67 23.67 65.30
CA ALA A 1166 62.54 22.84 65.75
C ALA A 1166 61.98 23.10 67.15
N ASP A 1167 60.81 23.73 67.20
CA ASP A 1167 59.59 22.99 67.55
C ASP A 1167 58.31 23.83 67.40
N GLN A 1168 57.53 23.56 66.36
CA GLN A 1168 56.21 23.00 66.65
C GLN A 1168 56.20 21.55 66.17
N TRP A 1169 56.53 20.77 67.18
CA TRP A 1169 56.70 19.34 67.32
C TRP A 1169 55.46 18.54 66.94
N ARG A 1170 55.78 17.33 66.49
CA ARG A 1170 55.09 16.08 66.78
C ARG A 1170 53.76 15.79 66.07
N ARG A 1171 53.95 14.83 65.14
CA ARG A 1171 53.12 13.67 64.79
C ARG A 1171 52.23 13.90 63.57
N LYS A 1172 52.18 13.02 62.59
CA LYS A 1172 52.77 11.67 62.45
C LYS A 1172 52.61 11.24 60.99
N LYS A 1173 53.72 10.76 60.43
CA LYS A 1173 53.88 9.49 59.72
C LYS A 1173 52.91 9.12 58.58
N ARG A 1174 53.59 8.86 57.44
CA ARG A 1174 53.74 7.57 56.75
C ARG A 1174 52.90 7.33 55.49
N LEU A 1175 53.69 7.06 54.44
CA LEU A 1175 53.66 5.96 53.49
C LEU A 1175 53.11 6.27 52.09
N SER A 1176 53.98 5.86 51.15
CA SER A 1176 53.90 5.72 49.68
C SER A 1176 53.65 6.97 48.87
#